data_AF-A0A0N1HXV3-F1
#
_entry.id   AF-A0A0N1HXV3-F1
#
_cell.length_a   1.000
_cell.length_b   1.000
_cell.length_c   1.000
_cell.angle_alpha   90.00
_cell.angle_beta   90.00
_cell.angle_gamma   90.00
#
_symmetry.space_group_name_H-M   'P 1'
#
loop_
_entity.id
_entity.type
_entity.pdbx_description
1 polymer ?
#
loop_
_entity_poly.entity_id
_entity_poly.type
_entity_poly.pdbx_seq_one_letter_code
_entity_poly.pdbx_strand_id
1 'polypeptide(L)'
;MAPAATKQQSTLSGWFTTPASSAHSKPGPSASAKKPTVVGKPTPPARSRSDEQNDFELPDPKRRKVIPETSRNDTPEEDDEPRASLRSVSGNGTIIRQPPRTPLSSRTSKYAFSQSPQQENRAPSPLDPEEEQRKEDLHHRFVRKLGRPDSIADIRRRNRILNSDEEDGADEEGDDDAEEEPKPKKGVKAINKGGNKLTPMEKQVIEIKQAHPDTLLVVEVGYKFRFFGEDARTAARELSIVCIPGKMRFDEHVSEAHLNRFASASIPVHRLHVHVRRLVSAGHKVGVVRQLETAALKAVGDNRNTPFTRKLTNLYTKGTYIDDTEGIEDNGSPPPEAPATGFLLCLTEEKVKGYGNDEKVHVGILAVQPATGDIVYDNFDDGFMRSEIETRLLHIAPCELLIVGDLSKATDKVVMHLAGSKTNVFGDKVRVERLNKHKTIAAESHNHISNFYAKKLRDVDENDGGKAAKILDKILGLPEHVVICLSSMITHLTDYGLEHVFNLTKYFQPFSARSHMLLNGNTLNSLEVYQNQTDHTIKGSLFWTLDRTKTKYGSRLLRKWVGRPLLDKAAIEARFAAVEELLASGHGVMVDKLTGILVKTRWDLEKSLLRIYYGKCTRKELLNVLQSLQSIGQEFSHIKDESSTGFESPLLASAVASLPAILPVVMVHLEKINAAAAREDDKYAFFLDAYETEAIEEHKHGIASVEHDLDQLRSEFAQVLGKKQPVDYNTTAGIEYLIEVDNASAAIKKVPATWTKISGTKKLSRFQPPKVSTLVKERDQHKESLAAACDEAYTDFLTSISGDYQVLRDTIQSLATIDCLMSLANVASQPGYTKPSFVNRTRINIQGARHPMIEQLLLDAYVPNDVNLTHEQRALLVTGPNMGGKSSYVRSVALIAIMAQIGSFVPADSAELGILDAVFTRMGAFDNMMKGESTFMVELSETSDILKLATDRSLVVLDELGRGTSTHDGMAIASSVLDWLIREKKCLTLFITHYQALARLQDQFSEGELRNVHMKFEHSGEGDHEEVTFLYEVGEGVSYRSYGLNVARLAGLASGVREVAREKSEMLECEMKTRRVRALGKLLESGGEDDGVLERLVEGIEGL
;
A
#
# COMPACT_ATOMS: atom_id res chain seq x y z
N MET A 1 7.46 -62.21 31.99
CA MET A 1 8.32 -63.32 31.52
C MET A 1 9.49 -62.72 30.75
N ALA A 2 10.69 -63.23 30.96
CA ALA A 2 11.91 -62.92 30.20
C ALA A 2 12.47 -64.27 29.64
N PRO A 3 13.59 -64.35 28.89
CA PRO A 3 14.48 -63.28 28.38
C PRO A 3 14.91 -63.44 26.90
N ALA A 4 15.66 -62.47 26.36
CA ALA A 4 16.85 -62.66 25.49
C ALA A 4 17.54 -61.29 25.22
N ALA A 5 18.87 -61.24 25.09
CA ALA A 5 19.61 -59.96 25.14
C ALA A 5 20.89 -59.91 24.26
N THR A 6 21.21 -58.69 23.78
CA THR A 6 22.54 -58.07 23.52
C THR A 6 23.63 -58.76 22.68
N LYS A 7 24.20 -58.03 21.69
CA LYS A 7 25.58 -57.45 21.75
C LYS A 7 25.92 -56.48 20.58
N GLN A 8 27.13 -55.89 20.60
CA GLN A 8 27.49 -54.56 20.05
C GLN A 8 28.44 -54.55 18.82
N GLN A 9 28.56 -53.36 18.21
CA GLN A 9 29.77 -52.70 17.65
C GLN A 9 30.43 -53.17 16.33
N SER A 10 30.56 -52.27 15.33
CA SER A 10 31.76 -51.40 15.13
C SER A 10 31.83 -50.80 13.70
N THR A 11 32.69 -49.80 13.52
CA THR A 11 32.81 -48.87 12.36
C THR A 11 33.88 -49.28 11.33
N LEU A 12 33.73 -48.89 10.05
CA LEU A 12 34.66 -48.02 9.31
C LEU A 12 34.32 -47.87 7.81
N SER A 13 35.06 -46.98 7.13
CA SER A 13 34.66 -46.23 5.93
C SER A 13 35.38 -46.60 4.62
N GLY A 14 34.65 -46.45 3.49
CA GLY A 14 35.15 -45.85 2.24
C GLY A 14 35.98 -46.71 1.25
N TRP A 15 35.61 -46.70 -0.04
CA TRP A 15 36.21 -45.80 -1.04
C TRP A 15 35.75 -46.01 -2.51
N PHE A 16 35.47 -44.88 -3.16
CA PHE A 16 35.69 -44.48 -4.57
C PHE A 16 35.08 -45.15 -5.84
N THR A 17 34.73 -44.22 -6.75
CA THR A 17 34.80 -44.20 -8.23
C THR A 17 33.70 -44.83 -9.11
N THR A 18 32.79 -43.94 -9.50
CA THR A 18 32.24 -43.64 -10.85
C THR A 18 33.25 -43.65 -12.02
N PRO A 19 32.87 -43.33 -13.29
CA PRO A 19 31.59 -43.48 -14.03
C PRO A 19 31.74 -44.05 -15.47
N ALA A 20 30.62 -44.27 -16.19
CA ALA A 20 30.35 -43.69 -17.53
C ALA A 20 29.13 -44.35 -18.18
N SER A 21 28.26 -43.58 -18.85
CA SER A 21 27.13 -44.10 -19.63
C SER A 21 27.11 -43.52 -21.05
N SER A 22 26.91 -44.40 -22.03
CA SER A 22 26.62 -44.06 -23.43
C SER A 22 25.28 -44.68 -23.83
N ALA A 23 24.53 -43.99 -24.69
CA ALA A 23 23.16 -44.35 -25.03
C ALA A 23 23.07 -45.34 -26.20
N HIS A 24 22.10 -46.27 -26.19
CA HIS A 24 21.46 -46.80 -27.42
C HIS A 24 20.08 -47.47 -27.22
N SER A 25 19.04 -46.85 -27.81
CA SER A 25 17.96 -47.40 -28.66
C SER A 25 17.15 -48.70 -28.35
N LYS A 26 15.80 -48.51 -28.24
CA LYS A 26 14.66 -49.19 -28.97
C LYS A 26 14.47 -50.74 -28.82
N PRO A 27 13.30 -51.38 -29.17
CA PRO A 27 12.16 -51.05 -30.09
C PRO A 27 10.75 -51.04 -29.40
N GLY A 28 9.56 -50.73 -29.97
CA GLY A 28 8.84 -51.06 -31.23
C GLY A 28 7.69 -52.06 -30.95
N PRO A 29 6.61 -52.27 -31.78
CA PRO A 29 6.28 -51.68 -33.09
C PRO A 29 4.79 -51.26 -33.35
N SER A 30 4.55 -50.83 -34.62
CA SER A 30 3.27 -50.85 -35.41
C SER A 30 2.37 -49.58 -35.45
N ALA A 31 1.57 -49.29 -36.49
CA ALA A 31 1.70 -49.58 -37.94
C ALA A 31 0.68 -48.80 -38.87
N SER A 32 1.00 -48.73 -40.17
CA SER A 32 0.14 -48.39 -41.35
C SER A 32 -0.31 -46.91 -41.57
N ALA A 33 -0.44 -46.37 -42.80
CA ALA A 33 0.11 -46.72 -44.12
C ALA A 33 -0.08 -45.59 -45.19
N LYS A 34 0.75 -45.64 -46.26
CA LYS A 34 0.64 -45.08 -47.63
C LYS A 34 1.70 -44.03 -48.09
N LYS A 35 1.97 -44.08 -49.40
CA LYS A 35 3.05 -43.54 -50.27
C LYS A 35 2.38 -43.11 -51.63
N PRO A 36 3.04 -42.64 -52.74
CA PRO A 36 4.46 -42.79 -53.16
C PRO A 36 5.17 -41.66 -54.00
N THR A 37 6.51 -41.79 -54.16
CA THR A 37 7.40 -41.46 -55.34
C THR A 37 7.63 -39.98 -55.78
N VAL A 38 8.75 -39.56 -56.43
CA VAL A 38 9.67 -40.19 -57.44
C VAL A 38 11.18 -39.81 -57.29
N VAL A 39 12.07 -40.82 -57.44
CA VAL A 39 13.41 -40.98 -58.12
C VAL A 39 14.22 -39.74 -58.61
N GLY A 40 15.58 -39.67 -58.60
CA GLY A 40 16.65 -40.51 -57.97
C GLY A 40 18.06 -40.48 -58.65
N LYS A 41 19.12 -40.88 -57.89
CA LYS A 41 20.38 -41.62 -58.26
C LYS A 41 21.45 -41.03 -59.27
N PRO A 42 22.74 -41.53 -59.35
CA PRO A 42 23.83 -41.33 -58.35
C PRO A 42 25.31 -41.27 -58.91
N THR A 43 26.32 -41.41 -58.01
CA THR A 43 27.68 -42.04 -58.18
C THR A 43 28.86 -41.30 -58.90
N PRO A 44 30.18 -41.68 -58.71
CA PRO A 44 30.96 -41.69 -57.45
C PRO A 44 32.47 -41.22 -57.65
N PRO A 45 33.57 -41.73 -57.00
CA PRO A 45 34.53 -40.83 -56.29
C PRO A 45 36.06 -41.10 -56.53
N ALA A 46 36.96 -40.41 -55.78
CA ALA A 46 38.09 -41.02 -55.02
C ALA A 46 39.16 -40.03 -54.46
N ARG A 47 39.57 -40.25 -53.18
CA ARG A 47 40.96 -40.21 -52.59
C ARG A 47 41.83 -38.91 -52.71
N SER A 48 42.78 -38.57 -51.82
CA SER A 48 43.22 -39.11 -50.50
C SER A 48 44.22 -38.20 -49.76
N ARG A 49 44.17 -38.21 -48.41
CA ARG A 49 45.25 -38.16 -47.37
C ARG A 49 46.41 -37.11 -47.33
N SER A 50 46.74 -36.80 -46.06
CA SER A 50 48.06 -36.67 -45.38
C SER A 50 48.90 -35.37 -45.41
N ASP A 51 48.87 -34.68 -44.26
CA ASP A 51 49.96 -34.54 -43.25
C ASP A 51 51.01 -33.39 -43.26
N GLU A 52 51.20 -32.88 -42.03
CA GLU A 52 52.42 -32.37 -41.33
C GLU A 52 53.04 -30.94 -41.47
N GLN A 53 52.97 -30.22 -40.33
CA GLN A 53 54.07 -29.60 -39.53
C GLN A 53 54.75 -28.23 -39.84
N ASN A 54 54.85 -27.46 -38.72
CA ASN A 54 55.93 -26.61 -38.19
C ASN A 54 56.17 -25.11 -38.58
N ASP A 55 56.14 -24.31 -37.51
CA ASP A 55 57.12 -23.32 -37.01
C ASP A 55 57.50 -21.99 -37.71
N PHE A 56 57.15 -20.90 -36.99
CA PHE A 56 57.98 -19.78 -36.50
C PHE A 56 58.86 -18.86 -37.40
N GLU A 57 58.87 -17.59 -36.94
CA GLU A 57 59.83 -16.48 -37.13
C GLU A 57 59.76 -15.49 -38.33
N LEU A 58 60.02 -14.23 -37.96
CA LEU A 58 60.16 -12.97 -38.72
C LEU A 58 61.58 -12.90 -39.37
N PRO A 59 61.90 -12.04 -40.37
CA PRO A 59 61.65 -10.59 -40.33
C PRO A 59 61.49 -9.79 -41.66
N ASP A 60 61.27 -8.48 -41.47
CA ASP A 60 61.32 -7.32 -42.39
C ASP A 60 62.74 -7.08 -43.01
N PRO A 61 63.06 -6.02 -43.81
CA PRO A 61 62.23 -5.01 -44.53
C PRO A 61 62.74 -4.68 -45.97
N LYS A 62 62.13 -3.68 -46.68
CA LYS A 62 62.83 -2.50 -47.28
C LYS A 62 62.01 -1.53 -48.18
N ARG A 63 62.18 -0.22 -47.87
CA ARG A 63 62.36 0.97 -48.77
C ARG A 63 61.16 1.59 -49.53
N ARG A 64 61.11 2.92 -49.80
CA ARG A 64 61.78 4.14 -49.24
C ARG A 64 61.29 5.44 -49.95
N LYS A 65 61.06 6.54 -49.20
CA LYS A 65 61.16 8.02 -49.52
C LYS A 65 59.92 8.81 -49.04
N VAL A 66 59.92 10.14 -48.83
CA VAL A 66 60.86 11.21 -48.33
C VAL A 66 60.04 12.53 -48.38
N ILE A 67 59.84 13.32 -47.30
CA ILE A 67 60.72 14.37 -46.70
C ILE A 67 60.90 15.58 -47.67
N PRO A 68 60.88 16.89 -47.27
CA PRO A 68 61.30 17.54 -45.99
C PRO A 68 60.23 18.35 -45.22
N GLU A 69 60.28 18.51 -43.87
CA GLU A 69 61.12 19.35 -42.95
C GLU A 69 60.69 20.84 -42.91
N THR A 70 60.74 21.62 -41.81
CA THR A 70 61.67 21.76 -40.64
C THR A 70 60.93 22.24 -39.36
N SER A 71 61.43 22.22 -38.10
CA SER A 71 62.54 21.50 -37.42
C SER A 71 62.63 21.86 -35.89
N ARG A 72 63.06 20.88 -35.05
CA ARG A 72 63.96 20.99 -33.86
C ARG A 72 63.55 21.68 -32.52
N ASN A 73 63.83 20.91 -31.43
CA ASN A 73 64.51 21.26 -30.16
C ASN A 73 63.72 22.04 -29.07
N ASP A 74 63.91 21.85 -27.74
CA ASP A 74 64.86 21.05 -26.91
C ASP A 74 64.17 20.46 -25.63
N THR A 75 64.89 19.60 -24.90
CA THR A 75 64.65 19.07 -23.52
C THR A 75 65.04 20.12 -22.43
N PRO A 76 65.07 19.89 -21.07
CA PRO A 76 65.02 18.63 -20.28
C PRO A 76 64.34 18.65 -18.87
N GLU A 77 64.57 17.56 -18.10
CA GLU A 77 64.63 17.45 -16.60
C GLU A 77 63.32 17.64 -15.77
N GLU A 78 63.05 16.92 -14.66
CA GLU A 78 63.78 15.84 -13.93
C GLU A 78 62.81 15.02 -13.02
N ASP A 79 63.10 13.71 -12.87
CA ASP A 79 63.09 12.81 -11.68
C ASP A 79 62.05 12.96 -10.52
N ASP A 80 61.59 11.91 -9.81
CA ASP A 80 61.97 10.48 -9.81
C ASP A 80 60.78 9.55 -9.39
N GLU A 81 60.97 8.24 -9.57
CA GLU A 81 60.09 7.10 -9.23
C GLU A 81 60.16 6.72 -7.70
N PRO A 82 59.66 5.57 -7.14
CA PRO A 82 59.13 4.34 -7.76
C PRO A 82 57.89 3.62 -7.10
N ARG A 83 57.27 2.69 -7.86
CA ARG A 83 56.66 1.38 -7.41
C ARG A 83 55.45 1.40 -6.44
N ALA A 84 54.56 0.38 -6.34
CA ALA A 84 54.31 -0.91 -7.00
C ALA A 84 52.83 -1.33 -6.69
N SER A 85 51.97 -1.75 -7.62
CA SER A 85 51.77 -3.11 -8.18
C SER A 85 50.51 -3.88 -7.66
N LEU A 86 49.94 -4.72 -8.53
CA LEU A 86 49.12 -5.95 -8.28
C LEU A 86 47.62 -5.87 -7.88
N ARG A 87 46.76 -6.37 -8.80
CA ARG A 87 45.68 -7.41 -8.65
C ARG A 87 44.52 -7.15 -7.66
N SER A 88 43.29 -7.71 -7.78
CA SER A 88 42.71 -8.71 -8.70
C SER A 88 41.16 -8.79 -8.60
N VAL A 89 40.52 -9.22 -9.69
CA VAL A 89 39.32 -10.11 -9.78
C VAL A 89 37.97 -9.68 -9.17
N SER A 90 36.94 -9.66 -10.05
CA SER A 90 35.63 -10.30 -9.82
C SER A 90 34.89 -10.55 -11.15
N GLY A 91 34.51 -11.81 -11.40
CA GLY A 91 33.38 -12.17 -12.27
C GLY A 91 32.13 -12.43 -11.40
N ASN A 92 30.93 -12.74 -11.90
CA ASN A 92 30.46 -13.01 -13.27
C ASN A 92 29.10 -12.33 -13.46
N GLY A 93 28.84 -11.76 -14.65
CA GLY A 93 27.55 -11.18 -15.02
C GLY A 93 27.05 -11.72 -16.36
N THR A 94 25.80 -12.18 -16.42
CA THR A 94 25.22 -12.92 -17.55
C THR A 94 25.00 -12.04 -18.78
N ILE A 95 25.62 -12.39 -19.92
CA ILE A 95 25.52 -11.62 -21.16
C ILE A 95 24.27 -12.02 -21.96
N ILE A 96 23.30 -11.11 -22.09
CA ILE A 96 22.20 -11.22 -23.06
C ILE A 96 22.62 -10.57 -24.39
N ARG A 97 22.56 -11.32 -25.49
CA ARG A 97 22.92 -10.86 -26.83
C ARG A 97 21.84 -9.94 -27.43
N GLN A 98 22.24 -8.81 -28.00
CA GLN A 98 21.39 -8.03 -28.91
C GLN A 98 21.54 -8.52 -30.38
N PRO A 99 20.48 -8.47 -31.21
CA PRO A 99 20.54 -8.83 -32.63
C PRO A 99 21.11 -7.70 -33.51
N PRO A 100 21.67 -8.01 -34.70
CA PRO A 100 22.31 -7.03 -35.56
C PRO A 100 21.31 -6.09 -36.27
N ARG A 101 21.68 -4.81 -36.41
CA ARG A 101 20.90 -3.80 -37.15
C ARG A 101 21.30 -3.77 -38.63
N THR A 102 20.30 -3.75 -39.52
CA THR A 102 20.45 -3.50 -40.95
C THR A 102 20.52 -2.00 -41.27
N PRO A 103 21.15 -1.59 -42.39
CA PRO A 103 21.32 -0.18 -42.72
C PRO A 103 20.04 0.46 -43.28
N LEU A 104 19.72 1.68 -42.80
CA LEU A 104 18.57 2.46 -43.24
C LEU A 104 18.93 3.44 -44.39
N SER A 105 17.95 3.64 -45.28
CA SER A 105 18.07 4.47 -46.50
C SER A 105 18.14 5.98 -46.23
N SER A 106 18.79 6.71 -47.14
CA SER A 106 19.26 8.09 -47.02
C SER A 106 18.18 9.19 -47.11
N ARG A 107 17.00 9.02 -46.48
CA ARG A 107 15.93 10.06 -46.44
C ARG A 107 15.39 10.41 -45.04
N THR A 108 16.01 9.92 -43.96
CA THR A 108 15.59 10.19 -42.57
C THR A 108 16.60 10.96 -41.72
N SER A 109 17.73 11.41 -42.27
CA SER A 109 18.82 12.08 -41.55
C SER A 109 18.59 13.54 -41.12
N LYS A 110 17.35 14.06 -41.17
CA LYS A 110 17.01 15.46 -40.80
C LYS A 110 16.21 15.63 -39.50
N TYR A 111 15.91 14.55 -38.78
CA TYR A 111 15.19 14.60 -37.50
C TYR A 111 15.80 13.65 -36.45
N ALA A 112 17.12 13.75 -36.25
CA ALA A 112 17.81 13.18 -35.10
C ALA A 112 18.37 14.32 -34.25
N PHE A 113 17.78 14.55 -33.08
CA PHE A 113 18.38 15.38 -32.04
C PHE A 113 18.87 14.48 -30.90
N SER A 114 20.00 14.84 -30.30
CA SER A 114 20.78 13.99 -29.40
C SER A 114 20.05 13.66 -28.10
N GLN A 115 20.19 12.41 -27.65
CA GLN A 115 20.04 12.08 -26.23
C GLN A 115 21.15 12.80 -25.46
N SER A 116 20.78 13.60 -24.46
CA SER A 116 21.73 14.07 -23.45
C SER A 116 22.07 12.90 -22.50
N PRO A 117 23.34 12.72 -22.08
CA PRO A 117 23.70 11.69 -21.13
C PRO A 117 23.13 12.01 -19.74
N GLN A 118 22.86 10.95 -18.96
CA GLN A 118 22.54 11.07 -17.54
C GLN A 118 23.75 11.64 -16.80
N GLN A 119 23.53 12.70 -16.01
CA GLN A 119 24.59 13.37 -15.27
C GLN A 119 24.50 12.99 -13.79
N GLU A 120 25.50 12.25 -13.31
CA GLU A 120 25.66 11.99 -11.87
C GLU A 120 26.06 13.27 -11.13
N ASN A 121 25.58 13.43 -9.90
CA ASN A 121 25.87 14.61 -9.08
C ASN A 121 27.35 14.68 -8.72
N ARG A 122 28.07 15.65 -9.29
CA ARG A 122 29.40 16.08 -8.83
C ARG A 122 29.44 17.60 -8.72
N ALA A 123 30.09 18.12 -7.68
CA ALA A 123 30.15 19.55 -7.38
C ALA A 123 30.82 20.36 -8.51
N PRO A 124 30.41 21.62 -8.74
CA PRO A 124 30.87 22.39 -9.90
C PRO A 124 32.30 22.90 -9.73
N SER A 125 33.14 22.65 -10.75
CA SER A 125 34.38 23.37 -10.98
C SER A 125 34.12 24.71 -11.68
N PRO A 126 35.03 25.71 -11.60
CA PRO A 126 34.88 26.98 -12.29
C PRO A 126 34.77 26.81 -13.81
N LEU A 127 33.92 27.61 -14.45
CA LEU A 127 33.70 27.60 -15.90
C LEU A 127 34.63 28.58 -16.63
N ASP A 128 34.86 28.30 -17.90
CA ASP A 128 35.78 29.00 -18.80
C ASP A 128 35.19 30.36 -19.24
N PRO A 129 35.87 31.51 -19.06
CA PRO A 129 35.29 32.84 -19.30
C PRO A 129 34.78 33.11 -20.72
N GLU A 130 35.26 32.37 -21.73
CA GLU A 130 34.72 32.47 -23.10
C GLU A 130 33.28 31.94 -23.23
N GLU A 131 32.87 30.96 -22.41
CA GLU A 131 31.48 30.49 -22.40
C GLU A 131 30.51 31.50 -21.77
N GLU A 132 30.94 32.25 -20.76
CA GLU A 132 30.11 33.28 -20.12
C GLU A 132 29.85 34.43 -21.09
N GLN A 133 30.90 34.97 -21.72
CA GLN A 133 30.72 36.00 -22.75
C GLN A 133 29.79 35.54 -23.87
N ARG A 134 29.89 34.28 -24.32
CA ARG A 134 29.02 33.72 -25.37
C ARG A 134 27.56 33.58 -24.92
N LYS A 135 27.31 33.28 -23.64
CA LYS A 135 25.96 33.25 -23.03
C LYS A 135 25.40 34.66 -22.85
N GLU A 136 26.20 35.61 -22.39
CA GLU A 136 25.81 37.03 -22.29
C GLU A 136 25.47 37.62 -23.66
N ASP A 137 26.26 37.34 -24.69
CA ASP A 137 26.04 37.85 -26.04
C ASP A 137 24.76 37.25 -26.68
N LEU A 138 24.45 35.99 -26.38
CA LEU A 138 23.17 35.36 -26.71
C LEU A 138 22.00 35.96 -25.92
N HIS A 139 22.18 36.23 -24.63
CA HIS A 139 21.19 36.88 -23.78
C HIS A 139 20.90 38.31 -24.27
N HIS A 140 21.94 39.10 -24.57
CA HIS A 140 21.81 40.45 -25.13
C HIS A 140 21.09 40.43 -26.48
N ARG A 141 21.38 39.48 -27.37
CA ARG A 141 20.66 39.32 -28.65
C ARG A 141 19.20 38.88 -28.46
N PHE A 142 18.90 38.07 -27.44
CA PHE A 142 17.55 37.66 -27.08
C PHE A 142 16.73 38.85 -26.54
N VAL A 143 17.30 39.59 -25.58
CA VAL A 143 16.71 40.82 -25.01
C VAL A 143 16.52 41.90 -26.07
N ARG A 144 17.44 42.05 -27.03
CA ARG A 144 17.31 43.02 -28.14
C ARG A 144 16.23 42.65 -29.17
N LYS A 145 15.74 41.40 -29.15
CA LYS A 145 14.68 40.88 -30.04
C LYS A 145 13.28 40.99 -29.43
N LEU A 146 13.20 41.23 -28.11
CA LEU A 146 11.99 41.63 -27.40
C LEU A 146 11.97 43.17 -27.34
N GLY A 147 11.00 43.80 -28.02
CA GLY A 147 10.87 45.26 -28.10
C GLY A 147 10.73 45.94 -26.73
N ARG A 148 11.16 47.21 -26.65
CA ARG A 148 11.44 47.95 -25.40
C ARG A 148 10.24 48.10 -24.43
N PRO A 149 10.51 48.15 -23.11
CA PRO A 149 9.51 48.34 -22.06
C PRO A 149 9.22 49.82 -21.74
N ASP A 150 8.71 50.60 -22.71
CA ASP A 150 8.40 52.04 -22.54
C ASP A 150 6.89 52.34 -22.53
N SER A 151 6.10 51.64 -21.70
CA SER A 151 4.67 51.95 -21.47
C SER A 151 4.22 52.01 -20.00
N ILE A 152 5.15 51.77 -19.06
CA ILE A 152 4.89 51.83 -17.61
C ILE A 152 5.20 53.21 -17.00
N ALA A 153 5.96 54.06 -17.70
CA ALA A 153 6.27 55.42 -17.27
C ALA A 153 5.08 56.41 -17.42
N ASP A 154 4.25 56.24 -18.46
CA ASP A 154 3.14 57.17 -18.75
C ASP A 154 1.88 56.96 -17.90
N ILE A 155 1.71 55.78 -17.29
CA ILE A 155 0.60 55.50 -16.37
C ILE A 155 0.85 56.16 -15.00
N ARG A 156 2.11 56.22 -14.54
CA ARG A 156 2.47 56.87 -13.26
C ARG A 156 2.43 58.40 -13.29
N ARG A 157 2.37 59.05 -14.46
CA ARG A 157 2.18 60.51 -14.57
C ARG A 157 0.72 60.96 -14.53
N ARG A 158 -0.25 60.05 -14.66
CA ARG A 158 -1.69 60.41 -14.74
C ARG A 158 -2.43 60.34 -13.39
N ASN A 159 -1.86 59.69 -12.38
CA ASN A 159 -2.51 59.43 -11.08
C ASN A 159 -1.89 60.23 -9.90
N ARG A 160 -1.35 61.44 -10.13
CA ARG A 160 -0.74 62.25 -9.05
C ARG A 160 -0.91 63.77 -9.21
N ILE A 161 -2.09 64.22 -9.64
CA ILE A 161 -2.50 65.63 -9.62
C ILE A 161 -3.98 65.69 -9.19
N LEU A 162 -4.27 66.56 -8.22
CA LEU A 162 -5.58 66.93 -7.65
C LEU A 162 -6.30 65.91 -6.73
N ASN A 163 -6.00 66.03 -5.44
CA ASN A 163 -7.05 66.30 -4.44
C ASN A 163 -6.98 67.82 -4.14
N SER A 164 -8.10 68.52 -4.18
CA SER A 164 -8.40 69.66 -3.29
C SER A 164 -9.91 69.94 -3.28
N ASP A 165 -10.40 70.29 -2.09
CA ASP A 165 -11.61 71.09 -1.79
C ASP A 165 -12.97 70.35 -1.57
N GLU A 166 -13.20 70.06 -0.28
CA GLU A 166 -14.37 70.40 0.58
C GLU A 166 -15.77 69.84 0.25
N GLU A 167 -16.35 68.98 1.13
CA GLU A 167 -17.35 69.29 2.21
C GLU A 167 -18.77 69.57 1.64
N ASP A 168 -19.90 69.04 2.14
CA ASP A 168 -20.27 68.57 3.49
C ASP A 168 -21.54 67.67 3.43
N GLY A 169 -21.94 66.97 4.53
CA GLY A 169 -23.37 66.59 4.74
C GLY A 169 -23.79 65.13 5.04
N ALA A 170 -23.76 64.75 6.32
CA ALA A 170 -24.80 64.08 7.14
C ALA A 170 -25.63 62.84 6.66
N ASP A 171 -25.58 61.81 7.52
CA ASP A 171 -26.67 61.01 8.14
C ASP A 171 -27.43 59.83 7.46
N GLU A 172 -27.55 58.78 8.29
CA GLU A 172 -28.62 57.76 8.48
C GLU A 172 -28.86 56.54 7.55
N GLU A 173 -28.90 55.37 8.23
CA GLU A 173 -29.72 54.15 8.11
C GLU A 173 -30.24 53.56 6.77
N GLY A 174 -30.28 52.21 6.71
CA GLY A 174 -31.45 51.50 6.15
C GLY A 174 -31.23 50.48 5.02
N ASP A 175 -31.51 49.21 5.36
CA ASP A 175 -32.17 48.14 4.57
C ASP A 175 -31.90 47.83 3.08
N ASP A 176 -31.70 46.51 2.87
CA ASP A 176 -32.35 45.60 1.91
C ASP A 176 -32.56 45.89 0.40
N ASP A 177 -32.11 44.88 -0.35
CA ASP A 177 -32.71 44.25 -1.54
C ASP A 177 -32.69 44.85 -2.96
N ALA A 178 -32.41 43.92 -3.88
CA ALA A 178 -32.82 43.85 -5.29
C ALA A 178 -32.47 44.98 -6.28
N GLU A 179 -31.54 44.70 -7.21
CA GLU A 179 -31.48 45.39 -8.51
C GLU A 179 -31.96 44.49 -9.67
N GLU A 180 -32.99 44.96 -10.39
CA GLU A 180 -33.52 44.37 -11.62
C GLU A 180 -32.66 44.67 -12.86
N GLU A 181 -32.80 43.85 -13.92
CA GLU A 181 -32.21 44.13 -15.23
C GLU A 181 -32.82 45.36 -15.95
N PRO A 182 -32.01 46.27 -16.55
CA PRO A 182 -32.50 47.23 -17.53
C PRO A 182 -32.42 46.71 -18.99
N LYS A 183 -33.57 46.67 -19.68
CA LYS A 183 -33.69 46.31 -21.11
C LYS A 183 -33.27 47.46 -22.07
N PRO A 184 -32.96 47.16 -23.36
CA PRO A 184 -31.98 47.95 -24.13
C PRO A 184 -32.56 49.08 -24.99
N LYS A 185 -31.75 50.12 -25.24
CA LYS A 185 -31.97 51.12 -26.30
C LYS A 185 -31.25 50.74 -27.60
N LYS A 186 -31.92 50.96 -28.73
CA LYS A 186 -31.48 50.52 -30.07
C LYS A 186 -30.42 51.44 -30.70
N GLY A 187 -29.39 50.83 -31.29
CA GLY A 187 -29.09 51.07 -32.70
C GLY A 187 -27.96 52.03 -33.09
N VAL A 188 -26.70 51.57 -32.99
CA VAL A 188 -25.64 51.96 -33.94
C VAL A 188 -24.93 50.70 -34.43
N LYS A 189 -24.67 50.59 -35.74
CA LYS A 189 -24.04 49.40 -36.36
C LYS A 189 -22.57 49.29 -35.97
N ALA A 190 -22.26 48.42 -34.99
CA ALA A 190 -20.88 48.04 -34.68
C ALA A 190 -20.40 46.89 -35.59
N ILE A 191 -19.17 47.03 -36.10
CA ILE A 191 -18.48 45.99 -36.86
C ILE A 191 -18.12 44.83 -35.92
N ASN A 192 -18.48 43.60 -36.29
CA ASN A 192 -18.17 42.39 -35.51
C ASN A 192 -16.66 42.20 -35.32
N LYS A 193 -16.13 42.59 -34.14
CA LYS A 193 -14.92 41.97 -33.59
C LYS A 193 -15.34 40.66 -32.93
N GLY A 194 -14.87 39.53 -33.47
CA GLY A 194 -15.23 38.20 -32.97
C GLY A 194 -14.72 37.98 -31.55
N GLY A 195 -15.63 38.04 -30.57
CA GLY A 195 -15.35 37.65 -29.19
C GLY A 195 -14.97 36.17 -29.09
N ASN A 196 -14.05 35.87 -28.18
CA ASN A 196 -13.38 34.57 -28.01
C ASN A 196 -14.31 33.52 -27.37
N LYS A 197 -15.40 33.16 -28.06
CA LYS A 197 -16.48 32.31 -27.52
C LYS A 197 -16.02 30.85 -27.34
N LEU A 198 -15.95 30.42 -26.08
CA LEU A 198 -15.82 29.03 -25.64
C LEU A 198 -16.75 28.09 -26.43
N THR A 199 -16.22 26.93 -26.84
CA THR A 199 -17.04 25.93 -27.54
C THR A 199 -18.11 25.36 -26.59
N PRO A 200 -19.26 24.88 -27.11
CA PRO A 200 -20.31 24.29 -26.28
C PRO A 200 -19.83 23.13 -25.38
N MET A 201 -18.86 22.32 -25.84
CA MET A 201 -18.23 21.27 -25.03
C MET A 201 -17.36 21.85 -23.91
N GLU A 202 -16.57 22.89 -24.19
CA GLU A 202 -15.74 23.55 -23.17
C GLU A 202 -16.60 24.20 -22.08
N LYS A 203 -17.77 24.76 -22.43
CA LYS A 203 -18.74 25.27 -21.44
C LYS A 203 -19.22 24.18 -20.48
N GLN A 204 -19.62 23.02 -21.01
CA GLN A 204 -20.02 21.85 -20.22
C GLN A 204 -18.90 21.33 -19.32
N VAL A 205 -17.63 21.37 -19.78
CA VAL A 205 -16.48 21.00 -18.95
C VAL A 205 -16.25 22.02 -17.82
N ILE A 206 -16.41 23.32 -18.09
CA ILE A 206 -16.30 24.37 -17.06
C ILE A 206 -17.42 24.22 -16.02
N GLU A 207 -18.65 23.97 -16.44
CA GLU A 207 -19.80 23.73 -15.54
C GLU A 207 -19.54 22.55 -14.58
N ILE A 208 -19.06 21.42 -15.11
CA ILE A 208 -18.68 20.25 -14.29
C ILE A 208 -17.47 20.57 -13.39
N LYS A 209 -16.49 21.36 -13.86
CA LYS A 209 -15.31 21.77 -13.06
C LYS A 209 -15.67 22.77 -11.96
N GLN A 210 -16.68 23.62 -12.16
CA GLN A 210 -17.20 24.54 -11.14
C GLN A 210 -17.94 23.80 -10.03
N ALA A 211 -18.66 22.72 -10.36
CA ALA A 211 -19.25 21.82 -9.35
C ALA A 211 -18.19 21.00 -8.58
N HIS A 212 -17.05 20.67 -9.21
CA HIS A 212 -15.99 19.83 -8.63
C HIS A 212 -14.59 20.47 -8.77
N PRO A 213 -14.31 21.60 -8.09
CA PRO A 213 -13.08 22.37 -8.30
C PRO A 213 -11.81 21.63 -7.88
N ASP A 214 -11.88 20.79 -6.83
CA ASP A 214 -10.77 20.01 -6.28
C ASP A 214 -10.45 18.73 -7.09
N THR A 215 -11.27 18.42 -8.09
CA THR A 215 -11.27 17.14 -8.81
C THR A 215 -10.62 17.28 -10.18
N LEU A 216 -9.66 16.42 -10.49
CA LEU A 216 -9.00 16.34 -11.79
C LEU A 216 -9.91 15.61 -12.79
N LEU A 217 -10.40 16.32 -13.82
CA LEU A 217 -11.40 15.78 -14.74
C LEU A 217 -10.80 15.04 -15.94
N VAL A 218 -11.33 13.85 -16.20
CA VAL A 218 -10.97 12.94 -17.29
C VAL A 218 -12.18 12.82 -18.22
N VAL A 219 -12.22 13.62 -19.29
CA VAL A 219 -13.44 13.85 -20.08
C VAL A 219 -13.45 13.04 -21.37
N GLU A 220 -14.51 12.28 -21.60
CA GLU A 220 -14.68 11.46 -22.80
C GLU A 220 -15.01 12.31 -24.05
N VAL A 221 -14.20 12.12 -25.10
CA VAL A 221 -14.31 12.80 -26.39
C VAL A 221 -14.14 11.78 -27.52
N GLY A 222 -15.17 10.95 -27.71
CA GLY A 222 -15.13 9.82 -28.64
C GLY A 222 -14.12 8.76 -28.19
N TYR A 223 -13.27 8.29 -29.10
CA TYR A 223 -12.32 7.18 -28.86
C TYR A 223 -11.17 7.48 -27.86
N LYS A 224 -11.20 8.62 -27.15
CA LYS A 224 -10.17 9.03 -26.19
C LYS A 224 -10.74 9.89 -25.06
N PHE A 225 -10.10 9.82 -23.90
CA PHE A 225 -10.27 10.80 -22.83
C PHE A 225 -9.32 11.98 -23.03
N ARG A 226 -9.76 13.16 -22.58
CA ARG A 226 -9.03 14.43 -22.69
C ARG A 226 -9.08 15.19 -21.36
N PHE A 227 -7.94 15.77 -21.01
CA PHE A 227 -7.77 16.68 -19.89
C PHE A 227 -7.75 18.12 -20.41
N PHE A 228 -8.14 19.09 -19.59
CA PHE A 228 -8.22 20.51 -19.97
C PHE A 228 -7.55 21.42 -18.93
N GLY A 229 -6.99 22.55 -19.36
CA GLY A 229 -6.47 23.60 -18.47
C GLY A 229 -5.37 23.09 -17.53
N GLU A 230 -5.50 23.39 -16.24
CA GLU A 230 -4.59 22.93 -15.20
C GLU A 230 -4.55 21.40 -15.05
N ASP A 231 -5.70 20.72 -15.16
CA ASP A 231 -5.79 19.26 -15.10
C ASP A 231 -4.91 18.60 -16.18
N ALA A 232 -4.80 19.22 -17.37
CA ALA A 232 -3.91 18.77 -18.43
C ALA A 232 -2.42 18.93 -18.10
N ARG A 233 -2.05 19.93 -17.30
CA ARG A 233 -0.67 20.12 -16.83
C ARG A 233 -0.29 19.07 -15.81
N THR A 234 -1.19 18.83 -14.85
CA THR A 234 -1.02 17.81 -13.80
C THR A 234 -0.96 16.42 -14.44
N ALA A 235 -1.90 16.08 -15.32
CA ALA A 235 -1.87 14.83 -16.06
C ALA A 235 -0.59 14.66 -16.90
N ALA A 236 -0.10 15.71 -17.57
CA ALA A 236 1.15 15.64 -18.31
C ALA A 236 2.38 15.37 -17.43
N ARG A 237 2.45 15.98 -16.24
CA ARG A 237 3.51 15.75 -15.24
C ARG A 237 3.45 14.33 -14.70
N GLU A 238 2.32 13.92 -14.12
CA GLU A 238 2.20 12.63 -13.43
C GLU A 238 2.18 11.41 -14.38
N LEU A 239 1.57 11.55 -15.57
CA LEU A 239 1.46 10.44 -16.53
C LEU A 239 2.61 10.39 -17.54
N SER A 240 3.44 11.44 -17.58
CA SER A 240 4.52 11.62 -18.57
C SER A 240 4.00 11.67 -20.02
N ILE A 241 2.90 12.40 -20.24
CA ILE A 241 2.25 12.57 -21.54
C ILE A 241 2.39 14.01 -22.04
N VAL A 242 2.28 14.21 -23.37
CA VAL A 242 2.44 15.54 -23.98
C VAL A 242 1.25 16.44 -23.64
N CYS A 243 1.52 17.59 -23.00
CA CYS A 243 0.56 18.69 -22.90
C CYS A 243 0.64 19.58 -24.14
N ILE A 244 -0.46 19.72 -24.86
CA ILE A 244 -0.63 20.70 -25.95
C ILE A 244 -0.90 22.06 -25.29
N PRO A 245 -0.12 23.12 -25.60
CA PRO A 245 -0.26 24.42 -24.95
C PRO A 245 -1.57 25.14 -25.32
N GLY A 246 -2.09 25.90 -24.35
CA GLY A 246 -3.33 26.68 -24.44
C GLY A 246 -3.61 27.40 -23.12
N LYS A 247 -4.83 27.92 -22.92
CA LYS A 247 -5.27 28.51 -21.64
C LYS A 247 -5.11 27.48 -20.52
N MET A 248 -4.46 27.88 -19.43
CA MET A 248 -4.24 27.06 -18.24
C MET A 248 -5.37 27.26 -17.24
N ARG A 249 -5.82 28.51 -17.10
CA ARG A 249 -6.87 28.96 -16.21
C ARG A 249 -8.26 28.70 -16.79
N PHE A 250 -9.18 28.27 -15.93
CA PHE A 250 -10.61 28.14 -16.26
C PHE A 250 -11.36 29.48 -16.15
N ASP A 251 -10.78 30.47 -15.45
CA ASP A 251 -11.19 31.88 -15.40
C ASP A 251 -10.75 32.68 -16.64
N GLU A 252 -11.54 33.68 -17.06
CA GLU A 252 -11.19 34.60 -18.16
C GLU A 252 -10.16 35.66 -17.72
N HIS A 253 -8.94 35.23 -17.39
CA HIS A 253 -7.87 36.15 -16.97
C HIS A 253 -7.27 36.91 -18.15
N VAL A 254 -7.06 38.23 -17.99
CA VAL A 254 -6.60 39.16 -19.04
C VAL A 254 -5.27 38.74 -19.69
N SER A 255 -4.37 38.10 -18.92
CA SER A 255 -3.09 37.59 -19.44
C SER A 255 -3.24 36.45 -20.45
N GLU A 256 -4.29 35.64 -20.36
CA GLU A 256 -4.53 34.46 -21.21
C GLU A 256 -5.58 34.72 -22.32
N ALA A 257 -6.09 35.94 -22.42
CA ALA A 257 -7.11 36.35 -23.40
C ALA A 257 -6.67 36.18 -24.87
N HIS A 258 -5.36 36.12 -25.13
CA HIS A 258 -4.75 35.92 -26.45
C HIS A 258 -4.75 34.46 -26.92
N LEU A 259 -5.09 33.50 -26.04
CA LEU A 259 -5.20 32.08 -26.36
C LEU A 259 -6.66 31.74 -26.66
N ASN A 260 -6.92 30.86 -27.64
CA ASN A 260 -8.27 30.55 -28.13
C ASN A 260 -8.76 29.14 -27.78
N ARG A 261 -7.99 28.37 -27.01
CA ARG A 261 -8.26 26.98 -26.61
C ARG A 261 -7.59 26.70 -25.27
N PHE A 262 -8.14 25.80 -24.47
CA PHE A 262 -7.45 25.30 -23.27
C PHE A 262 -6.22 24.45 -23.62
N ALA A 263 -5.25 24.45 -22.71
CA ALA A 263 -4.20 23.45 -22.66
C ALA A 263 -4.84 22.06 -22.56
N SER A 264 -4.25 21.04 -23.18
CA SER A 264 -4.86 19.71 -23.17
C SER A 264 -3.88 18.56 -23.36
N ALA A 265 -4.16 17.46 -22.66
CA ALA A 265 -3.53 16.16 -22.83
C ALA A 265 -4.62 15.12 -23.15
N SER A 266 -4.26 13.94 -23.67
CA SER A 266 -5.25 12.89 -23.97
C SER A 266 -4.69 11.47 -23.91
N ILE A 267 -5.56 10.52 -23.54
CA ILE A 267 -5.26 9.09 -23.42
C ILE A 267 -6.34 8.25 -24.14
N PRO A 268 -6.02 7.07 -24.70
CA PRO A 268 -7.03 6.18 -25.29
C PRO A 268 -8.03 5.65 -24.25
N VAL A 269 -9.28 5.38 -24.65
CA VAL A 269 -10.33 4.85 -23.73
C VAL A 269 -9.88 3.58 -23.01
N HIS A 270 -9.31 2.61 -23.73
CA HIS A 270 -8.84 1.33 -23.16
C HIS A 270 -7.65 1.46 -22.19
N ARG A 271 -7.06 2.65 -22.01
CA ARG A 271 -5.99 2.92 -21.03
C ARG A 271 -6.47 3.71 -19.80
N LEU A 272 -7.78 3.99 -19.68
CA LEU A 272 -8.35 4.77 -18.59
C LEU A 272 -7.88 4.25 -17.21
N HIS A 273 -8.10 2.97 -16.91
CA HIS A 273 -7.75 2.34 -15.63
C HIS A 273 -6.27 2.58 -15.25
N VAL A 274 -5.33 2.33 -16.17
CA VAL A 274 -3.88 2.53 -15.92
C VAL A 274 -3.55 3.98 -15.54
N HIS A 275 -4.19 4.95 -16.20
CA HIS A 275 -3.91 6.37 -15.97
C HIS A 275 -4.66 6.92 -14.75
N VAL A 276 -5.89 6.46 -14.47
CA VAL A 276 -6.63 6.80 -13.25
C VAL A 276 -5.88 6.24 -12.03
N ARG A 277 -5.49 4.96 -12.02
CA ARG A 277 -4.68 4.33 -10.94
C ARG A 277 -3.42 5.14 -10.63
N ARG A 278 -2.68 5.60 -11.66
CA ARG A 278 -1.49 6.46 -11.48
C ARG A 278 -1.81 7.83 -10.87
N LEU A 279 -2.87 8.50 -11.31
CA LEU A 279 -3.27 9.80 -10.77
C LEU A 279 -3.77 9.70 -9.32
N VAL A 280 -4.52 8.64 -9.00
CA VAL A 280 -5.00 8.34 -7.65
C VAL A 280 -3.83 8.01 -6.71
N SER A 281 -2.86 7.20 -7.16
CA SER A 281 -1.64 6.89 -6.38
C SER A 281 -0.80 8.15 -6.11
N ALA A 282 -0.78 9.12 -7.04
CA ALA A 282 -0.17 10.43 -6.84
C ALA A 282 -0.96 11.34 -5.85
N GLY A 283 -2.11 10.91 -5.35
CA GLY A 283 -2.93 11.61 -4.35
C GLY A 283 -4.04 12.50 -4.90
N HIS A 284 -4.28 12.49 -6.22
CA HIS A 284 -5.33 13.31 -6.83
C HIS A 284 -6.72 12.67 -6.67
N LYS A 285 -7.75 13.48 -6.41
CA LYS A 285 -9.16 13.13 -6.64
C LYS A 285 -9.41 13.20 -8.15
N VAL A 286 -9.88 12.12 -8.75
CA VAL A 286 -10.02 11.97 -10.21
C VAL A 286 -11.47 11.71 -10.56
N GLY A 287 -12.04 12.56 -11.41
CA GLY A 287 -13.42 12.44 -11.89
C GLY A 287 -13.47 11.97 -13.34
N VAL A 288 -14.12 10.83 -13.60
CA VAL A 288 -14.35 10.33 -14.96
C VAL A 288 -15.69 10.85 -15.47
N VAL A 289 -15.63 11.62 -16.56
CA VAL A 289 -16.79 12.24 -17.20
C VAL A 289 -17.06 11.53 -18.52
N ARG A 290 -18.13 10.74 -18.57
CA ARG A 290 -18.52 9.97 -19.77
C ARG A 290 -19.63 10.65 -20.56
N GLN A 291 -19.81 10.21 -21.81
CA GLN A 291 -20.95 10.57 -22.64
C GLN A 291 -22.15 9.72 -22.23
N LEU A 292 -23.30 10.34 -21.93
CA LEU A 292 -24.53 9.62 -21.55
C LEU A 292 -25.33 9.13 -22.76
N GLU A 293 -25.11 9.76 -23.92
CA GLU A 293 -25.81 9.49 -25.17
C GLU A 293 -24.90 8.79 -26.17
N THR A 294 -25.40 7.70 -26.73
CA THR A 294 -24.85 7.02 -27.90
C THR A 294 -25.25 7.71 -29.21
N ALA A 295 -24.62 7.34 -30.32
CA ALA A 295 -24.79 8.06 -31.57
C ALA A 295 -26.10 7.76 -32.30
N ALA A 296 -26.64 6.52 -32.21
CA ALA A 296 -27.89 6.18 -32.90
C ALA A 296 -29.11 6.73 -32.15
N LEU A 297 -29.21 6.51 -30.82
CA LEU A 297 -30.27 7.08 -29.98
C LEU A 297 -30.32 8.62 -30.08
N LYS A 298 -29.17 9.31 -30.03
CA LYS A 298 -29.12 10.77 -30.18
C LYS A 298 -29.61 11.26 -31.54
N ALA A 299 -29.40 10.51 -32.62
CA ALA A 299 -29.83 10.92 -33.95
C ALA A 299 -31.36 11.02 -34.12
N VAL A 300 -32.11 10.34 -33.24
CA VAL A 300 -33.57 10.32 -33.21
C VAL A 300 -34.15 11.29 -32.18
N GLY A 301 -33.50 11.40 -31.01
CA GLY A 301 -33.96 12.23 -29.89
C GLY A 301 -34.08 13.74 -30.15
N ASP A 302 -34.72 14.43 -29.21
CA ASP A 302 -35.02 15.87 -29.29
C ASP A 302 -33.76 16.75 -29.33
N ASN A 303 -32.65 16.25 -28.78
CA ASN A 303 -31.39 16.99 -28.69
C ASN A 303 -30.37 16.67 -29.81
N ARG A 304 -30.82 16.09 -30.93
CA ARG A 304 -29.96 15.64 -32.06
C ARG A 304 -28.96 16.68 -32.58
N ASN A 305 -29.27 17.97 -32.45
CA ASN A 305 -28.45 19.09 -32.95
C ASN A 305 -27.49 19.69 -31.91
N THR A 306 -27.51 19.21 -30.67
CA THR A 306 -26.63 19.70 -29.58
C THR A 306 -25.38 18.82 -29.46
N PRO A 307 -24.32 19.25 -28.71
CA PRO A 307 -23.25 18.34 -28.33
C PRO A 307 -23.79 17.15 -27.53
N PHE A 308 -23.06 16.02 -27.53
CA PHE A 308 -23.34 14.92 -26.62
C PHE A 308 -23.35 15.40 -25.17
N THR A 309 -24.39 15.02 -24.41
CA THR A 309 -24.43 15.28 -22.97
C THR A 309 -23.36 14.47 -22.24
N ARG A 310 -22.79 15.08 -21.20
CA ARG A 310 -21.76 14.49 -20.35
C ARG A 310 -22.09 14.75 -18.90
N LYS A 311 -21.77 13.78 -18.05
CA LYS A 311 -21.88 13.89 -16.60
C LYS A 311 -20.66 13.20 -15.98
N LEU A 312 -20.27 13.65 -14.79
CA LEU A 312 -19.41 12.87 -13.91
C LEU A 312 -20.13 11.54 -13.59
N THR A 313 -19.54 10.40 -13.98
CA THR A 313 -20.12 9.08 -13.71
C THR A 313 -19.41 8.37 -12.56
N ASN A 314 -18.11 8.57 -12.42
CA ASN A 314 -17.29 7.92 -11.40
C ASN A 314 -16.34 8.95 -10.79
N LEU A 315 -16.28 9.00 -9.47
CA LEU A 315 -15.27 9.75 -8.71
C LEU A 315 -14.31 8.73 -8.06
N TYR A 316 -13.03 9.07 -7.99
CA TYR A 316 -11.99 8.20 -7.43
C TYR A 316 -11.00 8.98 -6.58
N THR A 317 -10.76 8.51 -5.38
CA THR A 317 -9.66 8.89 -4.46
C THR A 317 -8.94 7.63 -3.99
N LYS A 318 -7.87 7.78 -3.21
CA LYS A 318 -7.06 6.66 -2.73
C LYS A 318 -7.85 5.71 -1.82
N GLY A 319 -8.80 6.22 -1.03
CA GLY A 319 -9.69 5.40 -0.20
C GLY A 319 -10.89 4.80 -0.94
N THR A 320 -11.28 5.35 -2.09
CA THR A 320 -12.50 4.97 -2.84
C THR A 320 -12.22 4.26 -4.16
N TYR A 321 -10.96 4.13 -4.57
CA TYR A 321 -10.57 3.44 -5.80
C TYR A 321 -10.76 1.92 -5.68
N ILE A 322 -11.92 1.47 -6.13
CA ILE A 322 -12.24 0.06 -6.33
C ILE A 322 -11.98 -0.23 -7.82
N ASP A 323 -10.82 -0.82 -8.13
CA ASP A 323 -10.39 -1.10 -9.51
C ASP A 323 -11.32 -2.13 -10.18
N ASP A 324 -11.58 -1.96 -11.48
CA ASP A 324 -12.39 -2.89 -12.26
C ASP A 324 -11.64 -4.19 -12.64
N THR A 325 -10.30 -4.23 -12.48
CA THR A 325 -9.41 -5.17 -13.19
C THR A 325 -8.29 -5.81 -12.35
N GLU A 326 -8.30 -5.68 -11.02
CA GLU A 326 -7.21 -6.07 -10.10
C GLU A 326 -6.78 -7.58 -10.12
N GLY A 327 -7.46 -8.43 -10.89
CA GLY A 327 -7.14 -9.85 -11.10
C GLY A 327 -6.89 -10.28 -12.56
N ILE A 328 -6.77 -9.33 -13.50
CA ILE A 328 -6.56 -9.62 -14.94
C ILE A 328 -5.07 -9.48 -15.36
N GLU A 329 -4.16 -9.14 -14.44
CA GLU A 329 -2.72 -9.03 -14.75
C GLU A 329 -2.09 -10.40 -15.11
N ASP A 330 -1.39 -10.44 -16.25
CA ASP A 330 -0.92 -11.65 -16.92
C ASP A 330 0.35 -12.25 -16.28
N ASN A 331 0.58 -13.56 -16.48
CA ASN A 331 1.69 -14.29 -15.86
C ASN A 331 3.07 -13.71 -16.28
N GLY A 332 3.81 -13.13 -15.33
CA GLY A 332 5.26 -12.92 -15.48
C GLY A 332 5.82 -11.57 -15.03
N SER A 333 4.96 -10.60 -14.70
CA SER A 333 5.41 -9.36 -14.04
C SER A 333 5.42 -9.56 -12.52
N PRO A 334 6.43 -9.10 -11.75
CA PRO A 334 6.20 -8.86 -10.33
C PRO A 334 5.05 -7.84 -10.22
N PRO A 335 4.06 -8.04 -9.34
CA PRO A 335 2.95 -7.11 -9.23
C PRO A 335 3.51 -5.72 -8.91
N PRO A 336 3.24 -4.69 -9.71
CA PRO A 336 3.56 -3.33 -9.32
C PRO A 336 2.78 -3.06 -8.03
N GLU A 337 3.51 -2.74 -6.95
CA GLU A 337 3.00 -2.65 -5.57
C GLU A 337 1.57 -2.12 -5.59
N ALA A 338 0.61 -3.00 -5.26
CA ALA A 338 -0.78 -2.65 -5.39
C ALA A 338 -1.03 -1.47 -4.45
N PRO A 339 -1.63 -0.35 -4.92
CA PRO A 339 -2.05 0.70 -4.02
C PRO A 339 -3.04 0.04 -3.06
N ALA A 340 -2.61 -0.15 -1.82
CA ALA A 340 -3.45 -0.76 -0.83
C ALA A 340 -4.63 0.20 -0.63
N THR A 341 -5.81 -0.26 -1.04
CA THR A 341 -7.10 0.37 -0.74
C THR A 341 -7.26 0.34 0.77
N GLY A 342 -6.67 1.32 1.45
CA GLY A 342 -6.58 1.39 2.90
C GLY A 342 -7.87 1.92 3.51
N PHE A 343 -7.82 2.23 4.80
CA PHE A 343 -8.94 2.88 5.45
C PHE A 343 -9.06 4.35 5.01
N LEU A 344 -10.29 4.77 4.81
CA LEU A 344 -10.73 6.17 4.84
C LEU A 344 -11.19 6.43 6.28
N LEU A 345 -10.48 7.31 7.01
CA LEU A 345 -10.78 7.61 8.41
C LEU A 345 -11.37 9.01 8.55
N CYS A 346 -12.58 9.10 9.09
CA CYS A 346 -13.19 10.33 9.52
C CYS A 346 -12.84 10.61 10.98
N LEU A 347 -12.49 11.85 11.28
CA LEU A 347 -12.12 12.33 12.61
C LEU A 347 -12.84 13.63 12.93
N THR A 348 -13.41 13.72 14.13
CA THR A 348 -13.85 14.98 14.73
C THR A 348 -13.35 15.07 16.16
N GLU A 349 -12.98 16.26 16.61
CA GLU A 349 -12.64 16.51 18.00
C GLU A 349 -13.50 17.62 18.61
N GLU A 350 -13.45 17.70 19.93
CA GLU A 350 -14.00 18.77 20.74
C GLU A 350 -13.09 19.03 21.95
N LYS A 351 -12.97 20.28 22.38
CA LYS A 351 -12.13 20.65 23.52
C LYS A 351 -12.87 20.37 24.83
N VAL A 352 -12.21 19.71 25.78
CA VAL A 352 -12.83 19.40 27.08
C VAL A 352 -12.96 20.69 27.90
N LYS A 353 -14.19 21.02 28.31
CA LYS A 353 -14.50 22.22 29.09
C LYS A 353 -13.75 22.20 30.42
N GLY A 354 -13.07 23.31 30.74
CA GLY A 354 -12.34 23.49 32.01
C GLY A 354 -10.83 23.18 31.95
N TYR A 355 -10.33 22.65 30.85
CA TYR A 355 -8.89 22.47 30.60
C TYR A 355 -8.36 23.54 29.64
N GLY A 356 -7.05 23.72 29.59
CA GLY A 356 -6.38 24.63 28.66
C GLY A 356 -6.68 24.28 27.21
N ASN A 357 -6.61 25.29 26.33
CA ASN A 357 -7.08 25.26 24.93
C ASN A 357 -6.47 24.18 24.00
N ASP A 358 -5.48 23.41 24.47
CA ASP A 358 -4.82 22.30 23.76
C ASP A 358 -4.45 21.11 24.70
N GLU A 359 -4.77 21.18 26.00
CA GLU A 359 -4.31 20.21 27.02
C GLU A 359 -5.03 18.86 26.93
N LYS A 360 -6.35 18.90 26.71
CA LYS A 360 -7.20 17.72 26.64
C LYS A 360 -8.32 17.89 25.62
N VAL A 361 -8.46 16.92 24.73
CA VAL A 361 -9.50 16.87 23.70
C VAL A 361 -10.28 15.57 23.81
N HIS A 362 -11.57 15.62 23.42
CA HIS A 362 -12.40 14.44 23.21
C HIS A 362 -12.47 14.18 21.70
N VAL A 363 -12.25 12.93 21.29
CA VAL A 363 -12.04 12.56 19.88
C VAL A 363 -12.95 11.40 19.51
N GLY A 364 -13.76 11.60 18.48
CA GLY A 364 -14.50 10.53 17.80
C GLY A 364 -13.85 10.21 16.46
N ILE A 365 -13.68 8.92 16.18
CA ILE A 365 -13.21 8.45 14.87
C ILE A 365 -14.13 7.38 14.29
N LEU A 366 -14.22 7.35 12.96
CA LEU A 366 -14.84 6.29 12.20
C LEU A 366 -14.02 6.00 10.93
N ALA A 367 -13.44 4.82 10.87
CA ALA A 367 -12.68 4.32 9.73
C ALA A 367 -13.49 3.28 8.95
N VAL A 368 -13.53 3.43 7.63
CA VAL A 368 -14.15 2.46 6.72
C VAL A 368 -13.14 2.07 5.64
N GLN A 369 -13.14 0.79 5.24
CA GLN A 369 -12.36 0.32 4.10
C GLN A 369 -13.34 -0.13 3.00
N PRO A 370 -13.72 0.74 2.04
CA PRO A 370 -14.76 0.44 1.05
C PRO A 370 -14.50 -0.84 0.24
N ALA A 371 -13.22 -1.19 0.04
CA ALA A 371 -12.82 -2.40 -0.67
C ALA A 371 -13.03 -3.71 0.12
N THR A 372 -13.13 -3.69 1.45
CA THR A 372 -13.37 -4.88 2.29
C THR A 372 -14.67 -4.81 3.10
N GLY A 373 -15.32 -3.65 3.21
CA GLY A 373 -16.51 -3.45 4.03
C GLY A 373 -16.23 -3.45 5.55
N ASP A 374 -14.97 -3.42 5.98
CA ASP A 374 -14.61 -3.28 7.39
C ASP A 374 -14.96 -1.86 7.89
N ILE A 375 -15.65 -1.76 9.04
CA ILE A 375 -16.01 -0.50 9.69
C ILE A 375 -15.51 -0.53 11.13
N VAL A 376 -14.57 0.36 11.47
CA VAL A 376 -13.96 0.48 12.80
C VAL A 376 -14.29 1.85 13.37
N TYR A 377 -14.80 1.92 14.60
CA TYR A 377 -15.12 3.19 15.28
C TYR A 377 -14.49 3.25 16.67
N ASP A 378 -14.23 4.46 17.17
CA ASP A 378 -13.72 4.66 18.52
C ASP A 378 -14.11 6.04 19.06
N ASN A 379 -14.13 6.17 20.38
CA ASN A 379 -14.42 7.43 21.06
C ASN A 379 -13.62 7.51 22.37
N PHE A 380 -12.72 8.49 22.49
CA PHE A 380 -11.75 8.55 23.58
C PHE A 380 -11.34 9.98 23.94
N ASP A 381 -10.79 10.15 25.14
CA ASP A 381 -10.08 11.35 25.55
C ASP A 381 -8.60 11.24 25.14
N ASP A 382 -8.01 12.31 24.63
CA ASP A 382 -6.57 12.39 24.37
C ASP A 382 -5.92 13.60 25.07
N GLY A 383 -4.70 13.41 25.53
CA GLY A 383 -3.90 14.40 26.24
C GLY A 383 -3.03 15.25 25.32
N PHE A 384 -2.22 16.14 25.90
CA PHE A 384 -1.36 17.08 25.18
C PHE A 384 -0.48 16.44 24.08
N MET A 385 0.06 15.24 24.33
CA MET A 385 0.96 14.59 23.36
C MET A 385 0.26 14.00 22.13
N ARG A 386 -1.05 13.72 22.21
CA ARG A 386 -1.88 13.03 21.20
C ARG A 386 -1.51 11.57 20.93
N SER A 387 -1.09 10.85 21.98
CA SER A 387 -0.62 9.46 21.92
C SER A 387 -1.74 8.45 21.63
N GLU A 388 -2.98 8.75 22.03
CA GLU A 388 -4.12 7.87 21.74
C GLU A 388 -4.50 7.96 20.26
N ILE A 389 -4.60 9.17 19.68
CA ILE A 389 -4.81 9.40 18.23
C ILE A 389 -3.71 8.71 17.42
N GLU A 390 -2.43 8.94 17.76
CA GLU A 390 -1.29 8.34 17.06
C GLU A 390 -1.38 6.81 17.05
N THR A 391 -1.73 6.20 18.17
CA THR A 391 -1.92 4.75 18.28
C THR A 391 -3.03 4.25 17.33
N ARG A 392 -4.19 4.93 17.25
CA ARG A 392 -5.26 4.53 16.30
C ARG A 392 -4.79 4.67 14.86
N LEU A 393 -4.11 5.76 14.53
CA LEU A 393 -3.61 6.02 13.17
C LEU A 393 -2.56 4.99 12.71
N LEU A 394 -1.67 4.53 13.60
CA LEU A 394 -0.67 3.48 13.27
C LEU A 394 -1.30 2.09 13.10
N HIS A 395 -2.29 1.72 13.92
CA HIS A 395 -3.02 0.46 13.77
C HIS A 395 -3.86 0.42 12.49
N ILE A 396 -4.64 1.48 12.25
CA ILE A 396 -5.58 1.60 11.12
C ILE A 396 -4.83 1.87 9.81
N ALA A 397 -3.72 2.62 9.84
CA ALA A 397 -2.94 3.06 8.68
C ALA A 397 -3.81 3.65 7.56
N PRO A 398 -4.55 4.74 7.82
CA PRO A 398 -5.47 5.33 6.84
C PRO A 398 -4.71 5.85 5.61
N CYS A 399 -5.31 5.66 4.44
CA CYS A 399 -4.81 6.18 3.17
C CYS A 399 -5.43 7.55 2.81
N GLU A 400 -6.55 7.88 3.46
CA GLU A 400 -7.27 9.14 3.31
C GLU A 400 -7.93 9.52 4.65
N LEU A 401 -7.93 10.82 4.97
CA LEU A 401 -8.44 11.39 6.22
C LEU A 401 -9.52 12.44 5.91
N LEU A 402 -10.70 12.26 6.50
CA LEU A 402 -11.82 13.19 6.43
C LEU A 402 -11.97 13.91 7.78
N ILE A 403 -11.63 15.19 7.83
CA ILE A 403 -11.61 15.96 9.08
C ILE A 403 -12.89 16.79 9.16
N VAL A 404 -13.68 16.61 10.23
CA VAL A 404 -14.95 17.33 10.43
C VAL A 404 -14.76 18.40 11.51
N GLY A 405 -14.61 19.64 11.06
CA GLY A 405 -14.39 20.82 11.90
C GLY A 405 -12.91 21.20 12.08
N ASP A 406 -12.70 22.19 12.94
CA ASP A 406 -11.36 22.66 13.29
C ASP A 406 -10.65 21.69 14.25
N LEU A 407 -9.36 21.45 14.00
CA LEU A 407 -8.49 20.71 14.89
C LEU A 407 -7.65 21.66 15.75
N SER A 408 -7.35 21.21 16.96
CA SER A 408 -6.32 21.77 17.83
C SER A 408 -4.92 21.66 17.20
N LYS A 409 -3.99 22.53 17.62
CA LYS A 409 -2.67 22.64 16.98
C LYS A 409 -1.83 21.39 17.18
N ALA A 410 -1.99 20.70 18.31
CA ALA A 410 -1.33 19.43 18.55
C ALA A 410 -1.86 18.33 17.60
N THR A 411 -3.18 18.17 17.47
CA THR A 411 -3.77 17.15 16.58
C THR A 411 -3.42 17.41 15.12
N ASP A 412 -3.52 18.66 14.64
CA ASP A 412 -3.22 18.98 13.24
C ASP A 412 -1.74 18.74 12.89
N LYS A 413 -0.81 18.98 13.82
CA LYS A 413 0.61 18.60 13.64
C LYS A 413 0.79 17.09 13.45
N VAL A 414 0.13 16.26 14.26
CA VAL A 414 0.22 14.79 14.15
C VAL A 414 -0.38 14.31 12.82
N VAL A 415 -1.55 14.82 12.45
CA VAL A 415 -2.19 14.53 11.16
C VAL A 415 -1.31 14.93 9.98
N MET A 416 -0.74 16.14 10.00
CA MET A 416 0.14 16.62 8.92
C MET A 416 1.48 15.90 8.86
N HIS A 417 2.01 15.43 10.00
CA HIS A 417 3.21 14.59 10.01
C HIS A 417 2.95 13.25 9.32
N LEU A 418 1.89 12.54 9.71
CA LEU A 418 1.51 11.24 9.13
C LEU A 418 1.06 11.37 7.66
N ALA A 419 0.44 12.48 7.28
CA ALA A 419 0.06 12.74 5.89
C ALA A 419 1.22 13.19 4.98
N GLY A 420 2.16 13.96 5.53
CA GLY A 420 3.33 14.47 4.82
C GLY A 420 4.46 13.46 4.67
N SER A 421 4.57 12.53 5.63
CA SER A 421 5.58 11.47 5.63
C SER A 421 5.27 10.35 4.62
N LYS A 422 6.32 9.73 4.09
CA LYS A 422 6.23 8.47 3.34
C LYS A 422 6.33 7.23 4.23
N THR A 423 6.49 7.40 5.54
CA THR A 423 6.69 6.31 6.51
C THR A 423 5.43 5.50 6.82
N ASN A 424 4.29 5.80 6.20
CA ASN A 424 3.10 4.96 6.32
C ASN A 424 3.34 3.55 5.75
N VAL A 425 2.53 2.60 6.19
CA VAL A 425 2.59 1.15 5.86
C VAL A 425 2.63 0.84 4.36
N PHE A 426 2.23 1.80 3.53
CA PHE A 426 2.12 1.68 2.07
C PHE A 426 3.07 2.60 1.29
N GLY A 427 4.06 3.24 1.92
CA GLY A 427 5.05 4.12 1.28
C GLY A 427 4.53 5.45 0.70
N ASP A 428 3.21 5.62 0.69
CA ASP A 428 2.49 6.71 0.03
C ASP A 428 1.95 7.75 1.01
N LYS A 429 1.88 9.01 0.56
CA LYS A 429 1.21 10.11 1.27
C LYS A 429 -0.26 9.81 1.57
N VAL A 430 -0.76 10.35 2.68
CA VAL A 430 -2.19 10.34 3.03
C VAL A 430 -2.87 11.55 2.41
N ARG A 431 -4.03 11.36 1.79
CA ARG A 431 -4.88 12.46 1.34
C ARG A 431 -5.66 13.03 2.53
N VAL A 432 -5.74 14.34 2.67
CA VAL A 432 -6.51 15.01 3.72
C VAL A 432 -7.60 15.86 3.08
N GLU A 433 -8.84 15.68 3.52
CA GLU A 433 -10.03 16.43 3.11
C GLU A 433 -10.69 17.02 4.37
N ARG A 434 -11.10 18.30 4.32
CA ARG A 434 -11.67 19.02 5.48
C ARG A 434 -13.10 19.46 5.18
N LEU A 435 -14.00 19.21 6.13
CA LEU A 435 -15.40 19.62 6.12
C LEU A 435 -15.68 20.61 7.25
N ASN A 436 -16.58 21.57 7.01
CA ASN A 436 -16.98 22.56 8.00
C ASN A 436 -17.92 21.95 9.06
N LYS A 437 -17.73 22.28 10.33
CA LYS A 437 -18.55 21.80 11.46
C LYS A 437 -19.51 22.91 11.92
N HIS A 438 -20.76 22.84 11.49
CA HIS A 438 -21.81 23.77 11.91
C HIS A 438 -22.35 23.42 13.32
N LYS A 439 -22.93 24.39 14.04
CA LYS A 439 -23.37 24.22 15.44
C LYS A 439 -24.48 23.17 15.63
N THR A 440 -25.28 22.93 14.58
CA THR A 440 -26.43 22.01 14.57
C THR A 440 -26.07 20.59 14.08
N ILE A 441 -24.81 20.36 13.68
CA ILE A 441 -24.38 19.13 12.98
C ILE A 441 -24.67 17.84 13.75
N ALA A 442 -24.68 17.86 15.09
CA ALA A 442 -24.98 16.69 15.91
C ALA A 442 -26.43 16.21 15.72
N ALA A 443 -27.40 17.13 15.84
CA ALA A 443 -28.82 16.86 15.64
C ALA A 443 -29.14 16.51 14.18
N GLU A 444 -28.54 17.23 13.23
CA GLU A 444 -28.64 16.95 11.80
C GLU A 444 -28.10 15.55 11.46
N SER A 445 -26.94 15.18 12.01
CA SER A 445 -26.32 13.87 11.79
C SER A 445 -27.18 12.72 12.32
N HIS A 446 -27.74 12.88 13.52
CA HIS A 446 -28.65 11.87 14.09
C HIS A 446 -29.91 11.69 13.22
N ASN A 447 -30.50 12.78 12.73
CA ASN A 447 -31.66 12.73 11.82
C ASN A 447 -31.28 12.12 10.46
N HIS A 448 -30.14 12.50 9.88
CA HIS A 448 -29.63 11.97 8.61
C HIS A 448 -29.42 10.45 8.67
N ILE A 449 -28.75 9.97 9.71
CA ILE A 449 -28.53 8.53 9.97
C ILE A 449 -29.86 7.80 10.17
N SER A 450 -30.79 8.39 10.94
CA SER A 450 -32.13 7.80 11.14
C SER A 450 -32.86 7.62 9.82
N ASN A 451 -32.84 8.63 8.94
CA ASN A 451 -33.47 8.58 7.62
C ASN A 451 -32.79 7.57 6.67
N PHE A 452 -31.46 7.49 6.69
CA PHE A 452 -30.68 6.55 5.88
C PHE A 452 -31.08 5.09 6.18
N TYR A 453 -31.09 4.69 7.45
CA TYR A 453 -31.48 3.33 7.84
C TYR A 453 -33.00 3.10 7.79
N ALA A 454 -33.83 4.12 8.05
CA ALA A 454 -35.28 4.00 7.93
C ALA A 454 -35.74 3.76 6.48
N LYS A 455 -34.98 4.24 5.48
CA LYS A 455 -35.22 3.90 4.07
C LYS A 455 -35.08 2.39 3.85
N LYS A 456 -33.95 1.81 4.29
CA LYS A 456 -33.69 0.36 4.21
C LYS A 456 -34.75 -0.48 4.94
N LEU A 457 -35.28 -0.02 6.09
CA LEU A 457 -36.36 -0.74 6.80
C LEU A 457 -37.68 -0.83 6.02
N ARG A 458 -37.89 0.00 4.98
CA ARG A 458 -39.07 -0.09 4.10
C ARG A 458 -38.87 -1.06 2.92
N ASP A 459 -37.61 -1.34 2.59
CA ASP A 459 -37.22 -2.21 1.47
C ASP A 459 -37.02 -3.68 1.91
N VAL A 460 -37.26 -4.01 3.19
CA VAL A 460 -37.07 -5.34 3.77
C VAL A 460 -38.43 -5.90 4.24
N ASP A 461 -38.74 -7.13 3.84
CA ASP A 461 -39.97 -7.84 4.20
C ASP A 461 -40.24 -7.88 5.73
N GLU A 462 -41.53 -7.87 6.09
CA GLU A 462 -42.02 -7.76 7.48
C GLU A 462 -41.41 -8.79 8.45
N ASN A 463 -40.95 -9.95 7.96
CA ASN A 463 -40.33 -11.00 8.76
C ASN A 463 -38.93 -10.66 9.31
N ASP A 464 -38.17 -9.73 8.72
CA ASP A 464 -36.81 -9.38 9.19
C ASP A 464 -36.71 -7.98 9.84
N GLY A 465 -37.80 -7.22 9.84
CA GLY A 465 -37.89 -5.90 10.49
C GLY A 465 -37.49 -5.91 11.97
N GLY A 466 -37.73 -7.02 12.69
CA GLY A 466 -37.31 -7.20 14.08
C GLY A 466 -35.79 -7.29 14.30
N LYS A 467 -35.01 -7.72 13.30
CA LYS A 467 -33.54 -7.66 13.34
C LYS A 467 -33.06 -6.27 12.93
N ALA A 468 -33.66 -5.68 11.90
CA ALA A 468 -33.34 -4.33 11.44
C ALA A 468 -33.55 -3.26 12.53
N ALA A 469 -34.60 -3.39 13.34
CA ALA A 469 -34.85 -2.53 14.49
C ALA A 469 -33.75 -2.61 15.57
N LYS A 470 -33.29 -3.82 15.93
CA LYS A 470 -32.18 -4.02 16.89
C LYS A 470 -30.84 -3.49 16.36
N ILE A 471 -30.64 -3.59 15.05
CA ILE A 471 -29.49 -3.03 14.36
C ILE A 471 -29.51 -1.49 14.43
N LEU A 472 -30.67 -0.88 14.16
CA LEU A 472 -30.85 0.56 14.25
C LEU A 472 -30.60 1.06 15.69
N ASP A 473 -31.17 0.38 16.68
CA ASP A 473 -30.96 0.67 18.11
C ASP A 473 -29.47 0.65 18.50
N LYS A 474 -28.70 -0.35 18.03
CA LYS A 474 -27.24 -0.41 18.24
C LYS A 474 -26.49 0.77 17.61
N ILE A 475 -26.97 1.31 16.49
CA ILE A 475 -26.35 2.44 15.77
C ILE A 475 -26.75 3.78 16.41
N LEU A 476 -28.00 3.91 16.87
CA LEU A 476 -28.46 5.07 17.64
C LEU A 476 -27.79 5.14 19.02
N GLY A 477 -27.35 4.01 19.57
CA GLY A 477 -26.53 3.93 20.78
C GLY A 477 -25.04 4.26 20.61
N LEU A 478 -24.59 4.72 19.43
CA LEU A 478 -23.20 5.15 19.22
C LEU A 478 -22.91 6.52 19.86
N PRO A 479 -21.66 6.79 20.31
CA PRO A 479 -21.27 8.10 20.84
C PRO A 479 -21.49 9.24 19.83
N GLU A 480 -21.85 10.43 20.32
CA GLU A 480 -22.19 11.60 19.50
C GLU A 480 -21.11 11.94 18.44
N HIS A 481 -19.84 11.96 18.83
CA HIS A 481 -18.71 12.26 17.93
C HIS A 481 -18.53 11.19 16.85
N VAL A 482 -18.89 9.93 17.13
CA VAL A 482 -18.92 8.84 16.14
C VAL A 482 -20.12 8.98 15.20
N VAL A 483 -21.29 9.39 15.70
CA VAL A 483 -22.49 9.69 14.90
C VAL A 483 -22.24 10.84 13.91
N ILE A 484 -21.55 11.90 14.34
CA ILE A 484 -21.12 13.01 13.46
C ILE A 484 -20.17 12.50 12.37
N CYS A 485 -19.20 11.65 12.72
CA CYS A 485 -18.28 11.06 11.75
C CYS A 485 -19.01 10.14 10.76
N LEU A 486 -19.94 9.30 11.23
CA LEU A 486 -20.74 8.40 10.40
C LEU A 486 -21.59 9.17 9.38
N SER A 487 -22.30 10.21 9.82
CA SER A 487 -23.12 11.04 8.92
C SER A 487 -22.27 11.73 7.86
N SER A 488 -21.14 12.31 8.26
CA SER A 488 -20.21 12.97 7.35
C SER A 488 -19.60 11.99 6.33
N MET A 489 -19.30 10.76 6.76
CA MET A 489 -18.78 9.69 5.91
C MET A 489 -19.82 9.11 4.96
N ILE A 490 -21.09 8.98 5.39
CA ILE A 490 -22.21 8.63 4.49
C ILE A 490 -22.31 9.68 3.38
N THR A 491 -22.33 10.97 3.74
CA THR A 491 -22.41 12.07 2.77
C THR A 491 -21.23 12.04 1.79
N HIS A 492 -19.99 11.91 2.30
CA HIS A 492 -18.79 11.82 1.46
C HIS A 492 -18.86 10.62 0.51
N LEU A 493 -19.15 9.40 0.99
CA LEU A 493 -19.20 8.21 0.15
C LEU A 493 -20.39 8.17 -0.83
N THR A 494 -21.44 8.97 -0.61
CA THR A 494 -22.56 9.12 -1.55
C THR A 494 -22.09 9.70 -2.88
N ASP A 495 -21.13 10.64 -2.87
CA ASP A 495 -20.55 11.23 -4.11
C ASP A 495 -19.79 10.20 -4.98
N TYR A 496 -19.49 9.01 -4.44
CA TYR A 496 -18.77 7.91 -5.10
C TYR A 496 -19.68 6.71 -5.40
N GLY A 497 -20.93 6.72 -4.93
CA GLY A 497 -21.84 5.56 -4.93
C GLY A 497 -21.24 4.38 -4.16
N LEU A 498 -20.85 4.61 -2.91
CA LEU A 498 -20.23 3.64 -1.99
C LEU A 498 -20.86 3.65 -0.58
N GLU A 499 -21.82 4.54 -0.32
CA GLU A 499 -22.49 4.74 0.97
C GLU A 499 -23.21 3.48 1.49
N HIS A 500 -23.61 2.59 0.57
CA HIS A 500 -24.23 1.31 0.90
C HIS A 500 -23.33 0.39 1.76
N VAL A 501 -22.02 0.65 1.87
CA VAL A 501 -21.14 -0.04 2.83
C VAL A 501 -21.69 0.01 4.26
N PHE A 502 -22.32 1.12 4.66
CA PHE A 502 -22.88 1.29 6.00
C PHE A 502 -24.14 0.45 6.24
N ASN A 503 -24.80 -0.04 5.18
CA ASN A 503 -25.89 -1.01 5.31
C ASN A 503 -25.43 -2.39 5.85
N LEU A 504 -24.11 -2.64 5.89
CA LEU A 504 -23.47 -3.85 6.44
C LEU A 504 -23.24 -3.72 7.95
N THR A 505 -24.32 -3.52 8.70
CA THR A 505 -24.29 -3.11 10.11
C THR A 505 -23.70 -4.14 11.09
N LYS A 506 -23.67 -5.43 10.71
CA LYS A 506 -23.00 -6.53 11.47
C LYS A 506 -21.50 -6.24 11.69
N TYR A 507 -20.88 -5.45 10.82
CA TYR A 507 -19.42 -5.28 10.74
C TYR A 507 -18.90 -3.99 11.41
N PHE A 508 -19.75 -3.25 12.11
CA PHE A 508 -19.31 -2.16 13.00
C PHE A 508 -18.55 -2.73 14.21
N GLN A 509 -17.23 -2.51 14.25
CA GLN A 509 -16.34 -2.98 15.31
C GLN A 509 -15.77 -1.80 16.12
N PRO A 510 -15.93 -1.78 17.45
CA PRO A 510 -15.22 -0.81 18.29
C PRO A 510 -13.72 -1.10 18.29
N PHE A 511 -12.88 -0.06 18.24
CA PHE A 511 -11.43 -0.18 18.37
C PHE A 511 -11.03 -0.51 19.82
N SER A 512 -11.55 0.25 20.80
CA SER A 512 -11.19 0.11 22.23
C SER A 512 -11.88 -1.04 22.97
N ALA A 513 -12.30 -2.11 22.28
CA ALA A 513 -12.73 -3.32 22.96
C ALA A 513 -11.55 -3.93 23.73
N ARG A 514 -11.64 -3.97 25.08
CA ARG A 514 -10.62 -4.54 25.99
C ARG A 514 -10.48 -6.08 25.90
N SER A 515 -10.70 -6.66 24.73
CA SER A 515 -10.46 -8.08 24.40
C SER A 515 -9.03 -8.34 23.90
N HIS A 516 -8.24 -7.28 23.66
CA HIS A 516 -6.91 -7.34 23.08
C HIS A 516 -5.85 -6.64 23.92
N MET A 517 -4.61 -7.15 23.83
CA MET A 517 -3.43 -6.54 24.43
C MET A 517 -3.21 -5.14 23.87
N LEU A 518 -2.96 -4.17 24.76
CA LEU A 518 -2.62 -2.82 24.35
C LEU A 518 -1.17 -2.76 23.83
N LEU A 519 -1.04 -2.51 22.53
CA LEU A 519 0.21 -2.14 21.87
C LEU A 519 0.08 -0.68 21.41
N ASN A 520 0.72 0.24 22.14
CA ASN A 520 0.70 1.66 21.78
C ASN A 520 1.59 1.95 20.55
N GLY A 521 1.48 3.15 19.98
CA GLY A 521 2.25 3.54 18.80
C GLY A 521 3.77 3.37 18.96
N ASN A 522 4.31 3.74 20.12
CA ASN A 522 5.73 3.57 20.42
C ASN A 522 6.14 2.09 20.44
N THR A 523 5.38 1.21 21.08
CA THR A 523 5.61 -0.25 21.10
C THR A 523 5.56 -0.86 19.70
N LEU A 524 4.58 -0.49 18.86
CA LEU A 524 4.51 -1.00 17.48
C LEU A 524 5.77 -0.66 16.67
N ASN A 525 6.27 0.56 16.83
CA ASN A 525 7.46 1.05 16.12
C ASN A 525 8.74 0.48 16.72
N SER A 526 8.91 0.55 18.04
CA SER A 526 10.10 0.12 18.79
C SER A 526 10.37 -1.39 18.74
N LEU A 527 9.32 -2.20 18.63
CA LEU A 527 9.41 -3.65 18.42
C LEU A 527 9.31 -4.06 16.94
N GLU A 528 9.24 -3.11 16.01
CA GLU A 528 9.19 -3.36 14.55
C GLU A 528 8.07 -4.35 14.17
N VAL A 529 6.86 -4.14 14.72
CA VAL A 529 5.76 -5.12 14.64
C VAL A 529 5.23 -5.26 13.21
N TYR A 530 5.06 -4.15 12.49
CA TYR A 530 4.57 -4.13 11.11
C TYR A 530 5.65 -3.84 10.06
N GLN A 531 6.56 -2.93 10.38
CA GLN A 531 7.63 -2.44 9.51
C GLN A 531 8.92 -2.31 10.33
N ASN A 532 10.07 -2.39 9.66
CA ASN A 532 11.35 -2.04 10.27
C ASN A 532 11.54 -0.51 10.35
N GLN A 533 12.55 -0.06 11.10
CA GLN A 533 12.92 1.35 11.22
C GLN A 533 14.01 1.80 10.23
N THR A 534 14.59 0.90 9.43
CA THR A 534 15.77 1.19 8.59
C THR A 534 15.42 1.58 7.16
N ASP A 535 14.48 0.88 6.52
CA ASP A 535 13.96 1.18 5.18
C ASP A 535 12.42 1.33 5.14
N HIS A 536 11.75 1.17 6.29
CA HIS A 536 10.29 1.19 6.45
C HIS A 536 9.55 0.15 5.58
N THR A 537 10.22 -0.90 5.11
CA THR A 537 9.53 -2.02 4.48
C THR A 537 8.98 -2.99 5.51
N ILE A 538 8.09 -3.87 5.05
CA ILE A 538 7.56 -4.98 5.85
C ILE A 538 8.66 -6.01 6.15
N LYS A 539 9.69 -6.13 5.31
CA LYS A 539 10.72 -7.17 5.47
C LYS A 539 11.50 -6.97 6.77
N GLY A 540 11.66 -8.04 7.54
CA GLY A 540 12.34 -8.02 8.84
C GLY A 540 11.45 -7.60 10.01
N SER A 541 10.16 -7.31 9.80
CA SER A 541 9.20 -7.08 10.90
C SER A 541 8.67 -8.38 11.52
N LEU A 542 8.01 -8.27 12.67
CA LEU A 542 7.29 -9.41 13.26
C LEU A 542 6.20 -9.94 12.33
N PHE A 543 5.44 -9.05 11.69
CA PHE A 543 4.41 -9.43 10.72
C PHE A 543 4.99 -10.24 9.55
N TRP A 544 6.14 -9.82 8.98
CA TRP A 544 6.82 -10.59 7.92
C TRP A 544 7.34 -11.95 8.39
N THR A 545 7.79 -12.03 9.65
CA THR A 545 8.26 -13.28 10.27
C THR A 545 7.13 -14.33 10.31
N LEU A 546 5.91 -13.86 10.59
CA LEU A 546 4.69 -14.65 10.76
C LEU A 546 3.89 -14.90 9.47
N ASP A 547 3.96 -14.02 8.47
CA ASP A 547 3.12 -14.11 7.26
C ASP A 547 3.65 -15.14 6.25
N ARG A 548 2.96 -16.28 6.22
CA ARG A 548 3.09 -17.41 5.29
C ARG A 548 1.76 -17.71 4.59
N THR A 549 0.78 -16.82 4.72
CA THR A 549 -0.55 -16.94 4.12
C THR A 549 -0.49 -17.08 2.60
N LYS A 550 -1.53 -17.64 1.97
CA LYS A 550 -1.61 -17.80 0.50
C LYS A 550 -2.58 -16.82 -0.14
N THR A 551 -3.49 -16.24 0.64
CA THR A 551 -4.55 -15.36 0.16
C THR A 551 -4.39 -13.94 0.70
N LYS A 552 -4.79 -12.93 -0.09
CA LYS A 552 -4.69 -11.52 0.32
C LYS A 552 -5.55 -11.20 1.55
N TYR A 553 -6.72 -11.82 1.66
CA TYR A 553 -7.61 -11.67 2.83
C TYR A 553 -7.10 -12.40 4.07
N GLY A 554 -6.40 -13.54 3.90
CA GLY A 554 -5.63 -14.19 4.96
C GLY A 554 -4.54 -13.27 5.53
N SER A 555 -3.67 -12.73 4.68
CA SER A 555 -2.63 -11.77 5.08
C SER A 555 -3.20 -10.54 5.82
N ARG A 556 -4.32 -9.97 5.33
CA ARG A 556 -5.04 -8.88 6.01
C ARG A 556 -5.55 -9.28 7.40
N LEU A 557 -6.12 -10.47 7.56
CA LEU A 557 -6.60 -10.97 8.85
C LEU A 557 -5.43 -11.25 9.81
N LEU A 558 -4.33 -11.83 9.33
CA LEU A 558 -3.13 -12.05 10.12
C LEU A 558 -2.54 -10.73 10.61
N ARG A 559 -2.49 -9.68 9.76
CA ARG A 559 -2.08 -8.33 10.19
C ARG A 559 -2.94 -7.83 11.36
N LYS A 560 -4.26 -8.02 11.30
CA LYS A 560 -5.19 -7.68 12.41
C LYS A 560 -4.86 -8.47 13.68
N TRP A 561 -4.51 -9.76 13.58
CA TRP A 561 -4.12 -10.59 14.73
C TRP A 561 -2.80 -10.14 15.36
N VAL A 562 -1.78 -9.83 14.54
CA VAL A 562 -0.44 -9.45 15.01
C VAL A 562 -0.45 -8.15 15.82
N GLY A 563 -1.19 -7.13 15.37
CA GLY A 563 -1.35 -5.89 16.14
C GLY A 563 -2.35 -5.96 17.29
N ARG A 564 -3.15 -7.03 17.40
CA ARG A 564 -4.16 -7.18 18.46
C ARG A 564 -4.10 -8.58 19.10
N PRO A 565 -3.01 -8.91 19.82
CA PRO A 565 -2.92 -10.16 20.59
C PRO A 565 -4.12 -10.28 21.55
N LEU A 566 -4.53 -11.51 21.85
CA LEU A 566 -5.75 -11.77 22.63
C LEU A 566 -5.49 -11.62 24.15
N LEU A 567 -6.55 -11.30 24.90
CA LEU A 567 -6.56 -11.36 26.37
C LEU A 567 -7.37 -12.53 26.94
N ASP A 568 -8.21 -13.17 26.12
CA ASP A 568 -8.95 -14.37 26.53
C ASP A 568 -8.08 -15.62 26.37
N LYS A 569 -7.87 -16.32 27.49
CA LYS A 569 -7.14 -17.58 27.55
C LYS A 569 -7.77 -18.64 26.64
N ALA A 570 -9.10 -18.76 26.64
CA ALA A 570 -9.79 -19.80 25.89
C ALA A 570 -9.63 -19.61 24.38
N ALA A 571 -9.74 -18.37 23.88
CA ALA A 571 -9.48 -18.03 22.49
C ALA A 571 -8.01 -18.25 22.07
N ILE A 572 -7.04 -18.03 22.96
CA ILE A 572 -5.62 -18.34 22.72
C ILE A 572 -5.41 -19.87 22.64
N GLU A 573 -5.93 -20.62 23.61
CA GLU A 573 -5.81 -22.08 23.67
C GLU A 573 -6.51 -22.76 22.48
N ALA A 574 -7.64 -22.22 22.01
CA ALA A 574 -8.32 -22.68 20.79
C ALA A 574 -7.46 -22.48 19.52
N ARG A 575 -6.65 -21.41 19.45
CA ARG A 575 -5.67 -21.22 18.36
C ARG A 575 -4.52 -22.23 18.46
N PHE A 576 -4.00 -22.50 19.66
CA PHE A 576 -2.97 -23.53 19.83
C PHE A 576 -3.46 -24.92 19.45
N ALA A 577 -4.65 -25.32 19.91
CA ALA A 577 -5.24 -26.61 19.55
C ALA A 577 -5.37 -26.76 18.02
N ALA A 578 -5.82 -25.71 17.33
CA ALA A 578 -5.85 -25.67 15.87
C ALA A 578 -4.44 -25.78 15.23
N VAL A 579 -3.44 -25.06 15.74
CA VAL A 579 -2.07 -25.09 15.20
C VAL A 579 -1.40 -26.46 15.42
N GLU A 580 -1.56 -27.07 16.61
CA GLU A 580 -1.08 -28.42 16.90
C GLU A 580 -1.72 -29.47 15.98
N GLU A 581 -3.03 -29.36 15.76
CA GLU A 581 -3.77 -30.28 14.92
C GLU A 581 -3.37 -30.19 13.44
N LEU A 582 -3.13 -28.98 12.91
CA LEU A 582 -2.60 -28.79 11.56
C LEU A 582 -1.16 -29.32 11.38
N LEU A 583 -0.38 -29.40 12.47
CA LEU A 583 0.95 -30.02 12.48
C LEU A 583 0.89 -31.55 12.64
N ALA A 584 -0.22 -32.10 13.14
CA ALA A 584 -0.33 -33.51 13.44
C ALA A 584 -0.42 -34.35 12.16
N SER A 585 0.46 -35.37 12.07
CA SER A 585 0.61 -36.21 10.88
C SER A 585 -0.64 -36.99 10.47
N GLY A 586 -1.66 -37.10 11.34
CA GLY A 586 -2.95 -37.73 11.04
C GLY A 586 -3.81 -36.97 10.02
N HIS A 587 -3.71 -35.65 9.95
CA HIS A 587 -4.61 -34.81 9.13
C HIS A 587 -3.98 -34.37 7.79
N GLY A 588 -2.79 -34.86 7.44
CA GLY A 588 -2.00 -34.40 6.29
C GLY A 588 -2.77 -34.32 4.97
N VAL A 589 -3.62 -35.31 4.66
CA VAL A 589 -4.45 -35.31 3.43
C VAL A 589 -5.45 -34.14 3.40
N MET A 590 -6.02 -33.78 4.56
CA MET A 590 -6.97 -32.67 4.68
C MET A 590 -6.24 -31.32 4.65
N VAL A 591 -5.07 -31.24 5.30
CA VAL A 591 -4.17 -30.08 5.26
C VAL A 591 -3.67 -29.80 3.84
N ASP A 592 -3.32 -30.84 3.08
CA ASP A 592 -2.93 -30.75 1.66
C ASP A 592 -4.09 -30.24 0.78
N LYS A 593 -5.33 -30.69 1.03
CA LYS A 593 -6.52 -30.18 0.34
C LYS A 593 -6.77 -28.70 0.61
N LEU A 594 -6.72 -28.29 1.89
CA LEU A 594 -6.87 -26.89 2.31
C LEU A 594 -5.78 -26.02 1.64
N THR A 595 -4.52 -26.45 1.72
CA THR A 595 -3.38 -25.80 1.05
C THR A 595 -3.60 -25.69 -0.46
N GLY A 596 -4.04 -26.78 -1.09
CA GLY A 596 -4.30 -26.85 -2.52
C GLY A 596 -5.40 -25.88 -2.98
N ILE A 597 -6.44 -25.68 -2.18
CA ILE A 597 -7.48 -24.68 -2.44
C ILE A 597 -6.95 -23.26 -2.26
N LEU A 598 -6.29 -22.97 -1.14
CA LEU A 598 -5.76 -21.63 -0.85
C LEU A 598 -4.76 -21.16 -1.94
N VAL A 599 -3.94 -22.07 -2.47
CA VAL A 599 -3.01 -21.79 -3.58
C VAL A 599 -3.71 -21.68 -4.95
N LYS A 600 -4.83 -22.39 -5.17
CA LYS A 600 -5.64 -22.24 -6.40
C LYS A 600 -6.43 -20.92 -6.41
N THR A 601 -6.84 -20.42 -5.25
CA THR A 601 -7.64 -19.19 -5.10
C THR A 601 -6.79 -17.94 -5.31
N ARG A 602 -6.57 -17.59 -6.59
CA ARG A 602 -5.80 -16.40 -7.00
C ARG A 602 -6.55 -15.07 -6.84
N TRP A 603 -7.88 -15.11 -6.78
CA TRP A 603 -8.73 -13.92 -6.73
C TRP A 603 -8.90 -13.42 -5.30
N ASP A 604 -8.96 -12.10 -5.11
CA ASP A 604 -9.25 -11.49 -3.83
C ASP A 604 -10.77 -11.52 -3.57
N LEU A 605 -11.27 -12.70 -3.17
CA LEU A 605 -12.70 -12.97 -3.00
C LEU A 605 -13.40 -11.94 -2.10
N GLU A 606 -12.70 -11.44 -1.07
CA GLU A 606 -13.21 -10.39 -0.17
C GLU A 606 -13.48 -9.08 -0.92
N LYS A 607 -12.54 -8.63 -1.76
CA LYS A 607 -12.73 -7.44 -2.61
C LYS A 607 -13.78 -7.65 -3.69
N SER A 608 -13.74 -8.78 -4.39
CA SER A 608 -14.68 -9.06 -5.48
C SER A 608 -16.11 -9.20 -4.96
N LEU A 609 -16.33 -9.70 -3.74
CA LEU A 609 -17.66 -9.72 -3.11
C LEU A 609 -18.19 -8.30 -2.86
N LEU A 610 -17.37 -7.36 -2.40
CA LEU A 610 -17.78 -5.94 -2.31
C LEU A 610 -18.05 -5.33 -3.69
N ARG A 611 -17.31 -5.73 -4.73
CA ARG A 611 -17.58 -5.26 -6.10
C ARG A 611 -18.89 -5.77 -6.67
N ILE A 612 -19.29 -7.00 -6.33
CA ILE A 612 -20.64 -7.51 -6.62
C ILE A 612 -21.67 -6.64 -5.89
N TYR A 613 -21.46 -6.38 -4.60
CA TYR A 613 -22.34 -5.56 -3.75
C TYR A 613 -22.54 -4.12 -4.26
N TYR A 614 -21.52 -3.49 -4.85
CA TYR A 614 -21.64 -2.14 -5.45
C TYR A 614 -22.09 -2.14 -6.93
N GLY A 615 -22.38 -3.29 -7.54
CA GLY A 615 -22.68 -3.36 -8.99
C GLY A 615 -21.47 -3.09 -9.90
N LYS A 616 -20.25 -3.13 -9.37
CA LYS A 616 -18.98 -2.78 -10.05
C LYS A 616 -18.13 -4.01 -10.43
N CYS A 617 -18.73 -5.20 -10.51
CA CYS A 617 -18.05 -6.45 -10.85
C CYS A 617 -18.16 -6.76 -12.36
N THR A 618 -17.05 -7.12 -13.02
CA THR A 618 -17.08 -7.49 -14.46
C THR A 618 -17.63 -8.90 -14.68
N ARG A 619 -18.20 -9.20 -15.86
CA ARG A 619 -18.84 -10.51 -16.14
C ARG A 619 -17.83 -11.66 -16.05
N LYS A 620 -16.60 -11.39 -16.52
CA LYS A 620 -15.45 -12.30 -16.42
C LYS A 620 -15.03 -12.57 -14.99
N GLU A 621 -14.96 -11.55 -14.15
CA GLU A 621 -14.61 -11.70 -12.74
C GLU A 621 -15.68 -12.43 -11.96
N LEU A 622 -16.96 -12.08 -12.17
CA LEU A 622 -18.08 -12.75 -11.52
C LEU A 622 -18.04 -14.26 -11.77
N LEU A 623 -17.81 -14.68 -13.01
CA LEU A 623 -17.64 -16.10 -13.35
C LEU A 623 -16.47 -16.74 -12.59
N ASN A 624 -15.31 -16.08 -12.54
CA ASN A 624 -14.13 -16.62 -11.86
C ASN A 624 -14.32 -16.72 -10.33
N VAL A 625 -15.01 -15.74 -9.73
CA VAL A 625 -15.37 -15.74 -8.30
C VAL A 625 -16.32 -16.88 -8.00
N LEU A 626 -17.43 -16.99 -8.74
CA LEU A 626 -18.41 -18.07 -8.56
C LEU A 626 -17.79 -19.45 -8.81
N GLN A 627 -16.95 -19.63 -9.84
CA GLN A 627 -16.24 -20.90 -10.07
C GLN A 627 -15.20 -21.22 -8.98
N SER A 628 -14.57 -20.22 -8.38
CA SER A 628 -13.67 -20.41 -7.22
C SER A 628 -14.47 -20.88 -6.00
N LEU A 629 -15.58 -20.20 -5.67
CA LEU A 629 -16.46 -20.56 -4.55
C LEU A 629 -17.13 -21.94 -4.78
N GLN A 630 -17.50 -22.27 -6.02
CA GLN A 630 -17.97 -23.60 -6.40
C GLN A 630 -16.90 -24.67 -6.13
N SER A 631 -15.65 -24.41 -6.55
CA SER A 631 -14.54 -25.35 -6.34
C SER A 631 -14.26 -25.58 -4.85
N ILE A 632 -14.34 -24.52 -4.03
CA ILE A 632 -14.23 -24.59 -2.56
C ILE A 632 -15.34 -25.46 -1.98
N GLY A 633 -16.60 -25.17 -2.32
CA GLY A 633 -17.76 -25.90 -1.80
C GLY A 633 -17.82 -27.36 -2.26
N GLN A 634 -17.36 -27.66 -3.48
CA GLN A 634 -17.34 -29.02 -4.04
C GLN A 634 -16.33 -29.93 -3.34
N GLU A 635 -15.09 -29.47 -3.10
CA GLU A 635 -14.06 -30.29 -2.43
C GLU A 635 -14.51 -30.73 -1.02
N PHE A 636 -15.22 -29.86 -0.31
CA PHE A 636 -15.73 -30.11 1.05
C PHE A 636 -17.20 -30.59 1.11
N SER A 637 -17.83 -30.88 -0.03
CA SER A 637 -19.25 -31.31 -0.11
C SER A 637 -19.60 -32.59 0.66
N HIS A 638 -18.60 -33.37 1.07
CA HIS A 638 -18.75 -34.56 1.91
C HIS A 638 -18.90 -34.24 3.40
N ILE A 639 -18.54 -33.02 3.81
CA ILE A 639 -18.66 -32.49 5.17
C ILE A 639 -20.06 -31.88 5.32
N LYS A 640 -20.77 -32.27 6.38
CA LYS A 640 -22.13 -31.78 6.69
C LYS A 640 -22.20 -31.08 8.04
N ASP A 641 -21.51 -31.66 9.02
CA ASP A 641 -21.47 -31.22 10.41
C ASP A 641 -20.01 -31.09 10.87
N GLU A 642 -19.76 -30.34 11.94
CA GLU A 642 -18.42 -30.14 12.51
C GLU A 642 -17.69 -31.46 12.82
N SER A 643 -18.42 -32.48 13.30
CA SER A 643 -17.90 -33.83 13.57
C SER A 643 -17.46 -34.60 12.32
N SER A 644 -17.93 -34.21 11.13
CA SER A 644 -17.57 -34.84 9.85
C SER A 644 -16.34 -34.23 9.18
N THR A 645 -15.78 -33.16 9.75
CA THR A 645 -14.60 -32.46 9.21
C THR A 645 -13.30 -33.26 9.35
N GLY A 646 -13.26 -34.19 10.30
CA GLY A 646 -12.03 -34.88 10.70
C GLY A 646 -11.09 -34.01 11.54
N PHE A 647 -11.57 -32.91 12.11
CA PHE A 647 -10.84 -32.08 13.08
C PHE A 647 -11.54 -32.09 14.46
N GLU A 648 -10.75 -32.12 15.53
CA GLU A 648 -11.16 -32.03 16.93
C GLU A 648 -11.20 -30.57 17.42
N SER A 649 -10.37 -29.67 16.87
CA SER A 649 -10.37 -28.26 17.26
C SER A 649 -11.67 -27.57 16.81
N PRO A 650 -12.45 -26.96 17.72
CA PRO A 650 -13.73 -26.33 17.36
C PRO A 650 -13.55 -25.14 16.42
N LEU A 651 -12.40 -24.46 16.47
CA LEU A 651 -12.09 -23.34 15.58
C LEU A 651 -11.85 -23.79 14.13
N LEU A 652 -11.23 -24.95 13.92
CA LEU A 652 -11.06 -25.53 12.59
C LEU A 652 -12.34 -26.21 12.12
N ALA A 653 -12.97 -27.02 12.97
CA ALA A 653 -14.18 -27.75 12.61
C ALA A 653 -15.30 -26.81 12.15
N SER A 654 -15.59 -25.74 12.90
CA SER A 654 -16.59 -24.73 12.50
C SER A 654 -16.21 -23.98 11.22
N ALA A 655 -14.93 -23.61 11.05
CA ALA A 655 -14.45 -22.90 9.86
C ALA A 655 -14.41 -23.78 8.60
N VAL A 656 -14.23 -25.09 8.72
CA VAL A 656 -14.26 -26.04 7.61
C VAL A 656 -15.71 -26.45 7.28
N ALA A 657 -16.57 -26.62 8.29
CA ALA A 657 -17.99 -26.95 8.11
C ALA A 657 -18.79 -25.83 7.42
N SER A 658 -18.35 -24.56 7.49
CA SER A 658 -18.98 -23.44 6.78
C SER A 658 -18.66 -23.41 5.27
N LEU A 659 -17.61 -24.09 4.81
CA LEU A 659 -17.16 -24.07 3.40
C LEU A 659 -18.16 -24.70 2.43
N PRO A 660 -18.76 -25.89 2.67
CA PRO A 660 -19.75 -26.47 1.77
C PRO A 660 -21.10 -25.74 1.75
N ALA A 661 -21.42 -24.95 2.79
CA ALA A 661 -22.70 -24.24 2.90
C ALA A 661 -22.96 -23.23 1.77
N ILE A 662 -21.90 -22.76 1.10
CA ILE A 662 -21.97 -21.82 -0.02
C ILE A 662 -22.43 -22.46 -1.35
N LEU A 663 -22.32 -23.80 -1.48
CA LEU A 663 -22.47 -24.49 -2.75
C LEU A 663 -23.88 -24.35 -3.36
N PRO A 664 -25.00 -24.49 -2.62
CA PRO A 664 -26.35 -24.34 -3.19
C PRO A 664 -26.59 -22.94 -3.75
N VAL A 665 -26.15 -21.91 -3.02
CA VAL A 665 -26.26 -20.50 -3.42
C VAL A 665 -25.50 -20.25 -4.73
N VAL A 666 -24.24 -20.69 -4.79
CA VAL A 666 -23.38 -20.47 -5.97
C VAL A 666 -23.88 -21.24 -7.19
N MET A 667 -24.47 -22.43 -7.04
CA MET A 667 -25.02 -23.19 -8.16
C MET A 667 -26.24 -22.50 -8.79
N VAL A 668 -27.18 -21.99 -7.99
CA VAL A 668 -28.36 -21.25 -8.49
C VAL A 668 -27.97 -20.03 -9.32
N HIS A 669 -26.86 -19.37 -9.00
CA HIS A 669 -26.35 -18.23 -9.77
C HIS A 669 -25.54 -18.65 -11.00
N LEU A 670 -24.73 -19.72 -10.91
CA LEU A 670 -23.97 -20.26 -12.05
C LEU A 670 -24.86 -20.86 -13.15
N GLU A 671 -25.99 -21.48 -12.79
CA GLU A 671 -26.94 -22.09 -13.74
C GLU A 671 -27.57 -21.08 -14.71
N LYS A 672 -27.53 -19.77 -14.40
CA LYS A 672 -28.04 -18.69 -15.25
C LYS A 672 -27.01 -18.16 -16.26
N ILE A 673 -25.72 -18.50 -16.10
CA ILE A 673 -24.60 -17.84 -16.78
C ILE A 673 -24.05 -18.71 -17.93
N ASN A 674 -23.93 -18.13 -19.11
CA ASN A 674 -23.13 -18.67 -20.20
C ASN A 674 -21.63 -18.48 -19.93
N ALA A 675 -20.97 -19.55 -19.47
CA ALA A 675 -19.55 -19.53 -19.13
C ALA A 675 -18.60 -19.23 -20.33
N ALA A 676 -19.05 -19.31 -21.59
CA ALA A 676 -18.24 -18.90 -22.73
C ALA A 676 -18.26 -17.36 -22.88
N ALA A 677 -19.46 -16.79 -23.04
CA ALA A 677 -19.67 -15.35 -23.18
C ALA A 677 -19.08 -14.56 -21.99
N ALA A 678 -19.29 -15.05 -20.76
CA ALA A 678 -18.75 -14.41 -19.56
C ALA A 678 -17.21 -14.33 -19.54
N ARG A 679 -16.47 -15.30 -20.11
CA ARG A 679 -14.99 -15.22 -20.18
C ARG A 679 -14.48 -14.16 -21.16
N GLU A 680 -15.25 -13.90 -22.21
CA GLU A 680 -14.96 -12.91 -23.24
C GLU A 680 -15.51 -11.52 -22.89
N ASP A 681 -16.20 -11.39 -21.74
CA ASP A 681 -16.95 -10.20 -21.30
C ASP A 681 -18.07 -9.79 -22.29
N ASP A 682 -18.57 -10.75 -23.07
CA ASP A 682 -19.71 -10.56 -23.97
C ASP A 682 -21.00 -10.45 -23.15
N LYS A 683 -21.66 -9.29 -23.26
CA LYS A 683 -22.92 -9.00 -22.58
C LYS A 683 -24.17 -9.47 -23.30
N TYR A 684 -24.10 -9.73 -24.61
CA TYR A 684 -25.28 -10.07 -25.43
C TYR A 684 -25.69 -11.54 -25.29
N ALA A 685 -24.74 -12.40 -24.97
CA ALA A 685 -24.94 -13.84 -24.74
C ALA A 685 -24.57 -14.26 -23.31
N PHE A 686 -24.50 -13.32 -22.35
CA PHE A 686 -24.08 -13.59 -20.97
C PHE A 686 -25.04 -14.50 -20.20
N PHE A 687 -26.34 -14.26 -20.34
CA PHE A 687 -27.39 -15.12 -19.80
C PHE A 687 -27.61 -16.30 -20.76
N LEU A 688 -28.10 -17.43 -20.23
CA LEU A 688 -28.66 -18.48 -21.07
C LEU A 688 -30.09 -18.12 -21.46
N ASP A 689 -30.52 -18.52 -22.66
CA ASP A 689 -31.84 -18.20 -23.26
C ASP A 689 -33.02 -18.31 -22.28
N ALA A 690 -33.03 -19.34 -21.41
CA ALA A 690 -34.09 -19.58 -20.43
C ALA A 690 -34.17 -18.56 -19.26
N TYR A 691 -33.22 -17.64 -19.17
CA TYR A 691 -33.10 -16.62 -18.12
C TYR A 691 -32.90 -15.21 -18.70
N GLU A 692 -33.14 -15.00 -19.99
CA GLU A 692 -33.17 -13.67 -20.58
C GLU A 692 -34.42 -12.89 -20.15
N THR A 693 -34.32 -11.57 -20.08
CA THR A 693 -35.47 -10.72 -19.78
C THR A 693 -36.27 -10.44 -21.05
N GLU A 694 -37.58 -10.18 -20.91
CA GLU A 694 -38.47 -9.89 -22.05
C GLU A 694 -37.92 -8.75 -22.94
N ALA A 695 -37.26 -7.73 -22.36
CA ALA A 695 -36.63 -6.63 -23.09
C ALA A 695 -35.39 -7.07 -23.91
N ILE A 696 -34.61 -8.04 -23.41
CA ILE A 696 -33.49 -8.62 -24.17
C ILE A 696 -34.03 -9.42 -25.36
N GLU A 697 -35.06 -10.24 -25.13
CA GLU A 697 -35.72 -10.99 -26.20
C GLU A 697 -36.34 -10.07 -27.25
N GLU A 698 -37.10 -9.04 -26.84
CA GLU A 698 -37.74 -8.08 -27.74
C GLU A 698 -36.71 -7.44 -28.69
N HIS A 699 -35.59 -6.95 -28.15
CA HIS A 699 -34.58 -6.29 -28.96
C HIS A 699 -33.77 -7.27 -29.82
N LYS A 700 -33.55 -8.52 -29.39
CA LYS A 700 -32.98 -9.58 -30.24
C LYS A 700 -33.91 -9.92 -31.41
N HIS A 701 -35.21 -10.06 -31.18
CA HIS A 701 -36.20 -10.27 -32.24
C HIS A 701 -36.29 -9.07 -33.19
N GLY A 702 -36.23 -7.84 -32.67
CA GLY A 702 -36.16 -6.61 -33.47
C GLY A 702 -34.95 -6.58 -34.41
N ILE A 703 -33.75 -6.89 -33.90
CA ILE A 703 -32.54 -7.00 -34.72
C ILE A 703 -32.71 -8.07 -35.80
N ALA A 704 -33.20 -9.26 -35.45
CA ALA A 704 -33.40 -10.35 -36.40
C ALA A 704 -34.42 -10.01 -37.50
N SER A 705 -35.51 -9.30 -37.16
CA SER A 705 -36.49 -8.82 -38.13
C SER A 705 -35.88 -7.82 -39.12
N VAL A 706 -35.14 -6.83 -38.63
CA VAL A 706 -34.52 -5.81 -39.48
C VAL A 706 -33.38 -6.40 -40.34
N GLU A 707 -32.61 -7.36 -39.81
CA GLU A 707 -31.60 -8.07 -40.59
C GLU A 707 -32.23 -8.97 -41.67
N HIS A 708 -33.40 -9.56 -41.42
CA HIS A 708 -34.19 -10.28 -42.44
C HIS A 708 -34.68 -9.35 -43.56
N ASP A 709 -35.23 -8.19 -43.23
CA ASP A 709 -35.67 -7.19 -44.21
C ASP A 709 -34.50 -6.65 -45.06
N LEU A 710 -33.35 -6.42 -44.43
CA LEU A 710 -32.10 -6.04 -45.12
C LEU A 710 -31.64 -7.11 -46.12
N ASP A 711 -31.82 -8.40 -45.80
CA ASP A 711 -31.50 -9.51 -46.70
C ASP A 711 -32.48 -9.62 -47.88
N GLN A 712 -33.79 -9.42 -47.66
CA GLN A 712 -34.78 -9.36 -48.75
C GLN A 712 -34.41 -8.30 -49.80
N LEU A 713 -33.99 -7.11 -49.34
CA LEU A 713 -33.60 -6.00 -50.22
C LEU A 713 -32.41 -6.31 -51.14
N ARG A 714 -31.54 -7.30 -50.83
CA ARG A 714 -30.42 -7.70 -51.71
C ARG A 714 -30.88 -8.15 -53.08
N SER A 715 -32.07 -8.75 -53.16
CA SER A 715 -32.70 -9.18 -54.41
C SER A 715 -33.29 -7.99 -55.19
N GLU A 716 -33.89 -7.00 -54.52
CA GLU A 716 -34.32 -5.75 -55.15
C GLU A 716 -33.13 -4.99 -55.75
N PHE A 717 -32.04 -4.83 -54.99
CA PHE A 717 -30.85 -4.12 -55.45
C PHE A 717 -30.12 -4.85 -56.58
N ALA A 718 -30.21 -6.17 -56.66
CA ALA A 718 -29.69 -6.93 -57.79
C ALA A 718 -30.42 -6.59 -59.09
N GLN A 719 -31.76 -6.48 -59.04
CA GLN A 719 -32.58 -6.07 -60.18
C GLN A 719 -32.22 -4.63 -60.63
N VAL A 720 -32.11 -3.68 -59.69
CA VAL A 720 -31.74 -2.28 -59.98
C VAL A 720 -30.37 -2.18 -60.67
N LEU A 721 -29.36 -2.92 -60.18
CA LEU A 721 -28.03 -2.94 -60.79
C LEU A 721 -27.95 -3.84 -62.05
N GLY A 722 -28.99 -4.61 -62.36
CA GLY A 722 -29.05 -5.57 -63.45
C GLY A 722 -28.11 -6.77 -63.29
N LYS A 723 -27.90 -7.23 -62.04
CA LYS A 723 -27.20 -8.48 -61.71
C LYS A 723 -28.22 -9.64 -61.62
N LYS A 724 -27.80 -10.85 -61.99
CA LYS A 724 -28.64 -12.07 -61.88
C LYS A 724 -28.61 -12.75 -60.50
N GLN A 725 -27.66 -12.38 -59.65
CA GLN A 725 -27.52 -12.89 -58.28
C GLN A 725 -27.80 -11.74 -57.29
N PRO A 726 -28.33 -12.04 -56.09
CA PRO A 726 -28.45 -11.06 -55.00
C PRO A 726 -27.15 -10.31 -54.78
N VAL A 727 -27.23 -9.05 -54.37
CA VAL A 727 -26.02 -8.26 -54.10
C VAL A 727 -25.50 -8.60 -52.71
N ASP A 728 -24.21 -8.88 -52.61
CA ASP A 728 -23.56 -9.05 -51.31
C ASP A 728 -23.26 -7.70 -50.67
N TYR A 729 -23.54 -7.61 -49.38
CA TYR A 729 -23.11 -6.51 -48.53
C TYR A 729 -21.64 -6.69 -48.13
N ASN A 730 -20.89 -5.59 -48.11
CA ASN A 730 -19.54 -5.57 -47.54
C ASN A 730 -19.48 -4.62 -46.35
N THR A 731 -18.53 -4.88 -45.44
CA THR A 731 -18.21 -4.02 -44.31
C THR A 731 -16.85 -3.35 -44.56
N THR A 732 -16.75 -2.04 -44.40
CA THR A 732 -15.46 -1.35 -44.51
C THR A 732 -15.36 -0.21 -43.50
N ALA A 733 -14.25 -0.17 -42.76
CA ALA A 733 -13.96 0.84 -41.73
C ALA A 733 -15.08 0.97 -40.68
N GLY A 734 -15.70 -0.16 -40.30
CA GLY A 734 -16.79 -0.22 -39.32
C GLY A 734 -18.20 0.11 -39.87
N ILE A 735 -18.32 0.47 -41.15
CA ILE A 735 -19.63 0.70 -41.78
C ILE A 735 -20.05 -0.56 -42.53
N GLU A 736 -21.18 -1.13 -42.11
CA GLU A 736 -21.79 -2.36 -42.63
C GLU A 736 -22.82 -2.07 -43.74
N TYR A 737 -23.35 -3.12 -44.39
CA TYR A 737 -24.38 -3.03 -45.45
C TYR A 737 -24.01 -2.13 -46.64
N LEU A 738 -22.71 -2.02 -46.96
CA LEU A 738 -22.25 -1.27 -48.12
C LEU A 738 -22.35 -2.11 -49.40
N ILE A 739 -22.90 -1.50 -50.44
CA ILE A 739 -22.98 -2.10 -51.77
C ILE A 739 -21.75 -1.67 -52.60
N GLU A 740 -20.90 -2.63 -52.95
CA GLU A 740 -19.72 -2.38 -53.79
C GLU A 740 -20.04 -2.47 -55.29
N VAL A 741 -19.63 -1.44 -56.03
CA VAL A 741 -19.77 -1.36 -57.49
C VAL A 741 -18.42 -0.99 -58.11
N ASP A 742 -17.95 -1.78 -59.08
CA ASP A 742 -16.71 -1.50 -59.80
C ASP A 742 -16.87 -0.28 -60.71
N ASN A 743 -15.96 0.68 -60.59
CA ASN A 743 -15.95 1.94 -61.33
C ASN A 743 -15.83 1.75 -62.85
N ALA A 744 -15.22 0.63 -63.29
CA ALA A 744 -15.10 0.27 -64.70
C ALA A 744 -16.33 -0.51 -65.23
N SER A 745 -17.22 -0.98 -64.35
CA SER A 745 -18.40 -1.76 -64.75
C SER A 745 -19.56 -0.89 -65.22
N ALA A 746 -20.36 -1.38 -66.17
CA ALA A 746 -21.56 -0.69 -66.62
C ALA A 746 -22.63 -0.50 -65.51
N ALA A 747 -22.53 -1.24 -64.40
CA ALA A 747 -23.42 -1.11 -63.25
C ALA A 747 -23.29 0.25 -62.55
N ILE A 748 -22.14 0.93 -62.63
CA ILE A 748 -21.96 2.26 -62.01
C ILE A 748 -22.92 3.31 -62.57
N LYS A 749 -23.32 3.18 -63.85
CA LYS A 749 -24.30 4.05 -64.52
C LYS A 749 -25.75 3.73 -64.17
N LYS A 750 -26.00 2.59 -63.52
CA LYS A 750 -27.34 2.14 -63.07
C LYS A 750 -27.60 2.46 -61.60
N VAL A 751 -26.59 2.91 -60.85
CA VAL A 751 -26.75 3.34 -59.45
C VAL A 751 -27.71 4.54 -59.40
N PRO A 752 -28.84 4.46 -58.67
CA PRO A 752 -29.78 5.56 -58.55
C PRO A 752 -29.12 6.79 -57.90
N ALA A 753 -29.49 7.99 -58.35
CA ALA A 753 -29.00 9.25 -57.77
C ALA A 753 -29.39 9.46 -56.29
N THR A 754 -30.34 8.67 -55.78
CA THR A 754 -30.76 8.65 -54.37
C THR A 754 -29.81 7.86 -53.46
N TRP A 755 -28.83 7.12 -54.00
CA TRP A 755 -27.88 6.33 -53.21
C TRP A 755 -26.68 7.18 -52.79
N THR A 756 -26.39 7.22 -51.49
CA THR A 756 -25.27 7.98 -50.95
C THR A 756 -23.97 7.20 -51.14
N LYS A 757 -22.93 7.83 -51.72
CA LYS A 757 -21.59 7.25 -51.80
C LYS A 757 -20.84 7.47 -50.48
N ILE A 758 -20.60 6.38 -49.74
CA ILE A 758 -19.97 6.42 -48.42
C ILE A 758 -18.44 6.43 -48.54
N SER A 759 -17.88 5.60 -49.43
CA SER A 759 -16.43 5.56 -49.67
C SER A 759 -16.11 5.12 -51.10
N GLY A 760 -14.85 5.25 -51.50
CA GLY A 760 -14.40 4.75 -52.80
C GLY A 760 -12.89 4.55 -52.85
N THR A 761 -12.49 3.50 -53.54
CA THR A 761 -11.12 3.26 -53.97
C THR A 761 -11.01 3.55 -55.48
N LYS A 762 -9.81 3.48 -56.06
CA LYS A 762 -9.62 3.64 -57.51
C LYS A 762 -10.43 2.62 -58.32
N LYS A 763 -10.64 1.40 -57.80
CA LYS A 763 -11.36 0.32 -58.48
C LYS A 763 -12.86 0.25 -58.12
N LEU A 764 -13.20 0.41 -56.84
CA LEU A 764 -14.55 0.16 -56.32
C LEU A 764 -15.13 1.41 -55.65
N SER A 765 -16.38 1.76 -55.96
CA SER A 765 -17.18 2.73 -55.20
C SER A 765 -18.18 2.00 -54.31
N ARG A 766 -18.37 2.50 -53.08
CA ARG A 766 -19.28 1.91 -52.07
C ARG A 766 -20.46 2.84 -51.83
N PHE A 767 -21.66 2.31 -51.98
CA PHE A 767 -22.90 3.05 -51.85
C PHE A 767 -23.79 2.47 -50.76
N GLN A 768 -24.61 3.33 -50.15
CA GLN A 768 -25.64 2.95 -49.20
C GLN A 768 -26.99 3.50 -49.70
N PRO A 769 -27.96 2.63 -50.05
CA PRO A 769 -29.31 3.05 -50.41
C PRO A 769 -30.02 3.73 -49.23
N PRO A 770 -30.98 4.65 -49.47
CA PRO A 770 -31.71 5.32 -48.40
C PRO A 770 -32.55 4.35 -47.55
N LYS A 771 -33.20 3.34 -48.15
CA LYS A 771 -33.89 2.25 -47.43
C LYS A 771 -32.94 1.56 -46.42
N VAL A 772 -31.75 1.17 -46.88
CA VAL A 772 -30.70 0.54 -46.04
C VAL A 772 -30.24 1.48 -44.94
N SER A 773 -30.09 2.79 -45.22
CA SER A 773 -29.70 3.75 -44.18
C SER A 773 -30.77 3.90 -43.08
N THR A 774 -32.06 3.76 -43.40
CA THR A 774 -33.12 3.75 -42.38
C THR A 774 -33.09 2.46 -41.55
N LEU A 775 -33.12 1.30 -42.20
CA LEU A 775 -33.12 0.00 -41.51
C LEU A 775 -31.83 -0.21 -40.67
N VAL A 776 -30.66 0.20 -41.16
CA VAL A 776 -29.42 0.13 -40.36
C VAL A 776 -29.53 1.02 -39.12
N LYS A 777 -30.12 2.22 -39.19
CA LYS A 777 -30.33 3.06 -38.00
C LYS A 777 -31.31 2.43 -37.01
N GLU A 778 -32.35 1.77 -37.48
CA GLU A 778 -33.35 1.07 -36.66
C GLU A 778 -32.74 -0.14 -35.93
N ARG A 779 -31.99 -0.95 -36.67
CA ARG A 779 -31.17 -2.03 -36.11
C ARG A 779 -30.12 -1.52 -35.11
N ASP A 780 -29.45 -0.41 -35.42
CA ASP A 780 -28.44 0.18 -34.53
C ASP A 780 -29.09 0.74 -33.25
N GLN A 781 -30.32 1.27 -33.33
CA GLN A 781 -31.12 1.59 -32.13
C GLN A 781 -31.44 0.32 -31.32
N HIS A 782 -31.93 -0.76 -31.94
CA HIS A 782 -32.15 -2.02 -31.20
C HIS A 782 -30.86 -2.58 -30.60
N LYS A 783 -29.69 -2.44 -31.27
CA LYS A 783 -28.39 -2.84 -30.71
C LYS A 783 -27.97 -1.97 -29.52
N GLU A 784 -28.21 -0.66 -29.57
CA GLU A 784 -27.94 0.25 -28.44
C GLU A 784 -28.91 0.00 -27.26
N SER A 785 -30.21 -0.23 -27.52
CA SER A 785 -31.18 -0.57 -26.48
C SER A 785 -30.96 -1.97 -25.88
N LEU A 786 -30.63 -2.97 -26.71
CA LEU A 786 -30.22 -4.31 -26.23
C LEU A 786 -28.99 -4.20 -25.32
N ALA A 787 -28.00 -3.40 -25.72
CA ALA A 787 -26.82 -3.16 -24.92
C ALA A 787 -27.13 -2.52 -23.55
N ALA A 788 -28.17 -1.68 -23.46
CA ALA A 788 -28.64 -1.11 -22.20
C ALA A 788 -29.42 -2.15 -21.36
N ALA A 789 -30.36 -2.88 -21.96
CA ALA A 789 -31.14 -3.94 -21.29
C ALA A 789 -30.24 -5.06 -20.72
N CYS A 790 -29.16 -5.44 -21.43
CA CYS A 790 -28.17 -6.39 -20.94
C CYS A 790 -27.30 -5.86 -19.79
N ASP A 791 -27.14 -4.54 -19.63
CA ASP A 791 -26.42 -3.94 -18.52
C ASP A 791 -27.35 -3.71 -17.30
N GLU A 792 -28.62 -3.39 -17.54
CA GLU A 792 -29.69 -3.34 -16.52
C GLU A 792 -29.93 -4.72 -15.90
N ALA A 793 -30.24 -5.74 -16.71
CA ALA A 793 -30.44 -7.11 -16.24
C ALA A 793 -29.21 -7.69 -15.52
N TYR A 794 -28.00 -7.28 -15.90
CA TYR A 794 -26.78 -7.65 -15.19
C TYR A 794 -26.63 -6.95 -13.83
N THR A 795 -27.08 -5.70 -13.72
CA THR A 795 -27.11 -4.95 -12.45
C THR A 795 -28.13 -5.57 -11.48
N ASP A 796 -29.30 -5.95 -11.97
CA ASP A 796 -30.31 -6.69 -11.19
C ASP A 796 -29.79 -8.05 -10.74
N PHE A 797 -29.06 -8.76 -11.61
CA PHE A 797 -28.44 -10.04 -11.25
C PHE A 797 -27.37 -9.89 -10.16
N LEU A 798 -26.51 -8.87 -10.23
CA LEU A 798 -25.56 -8.56 -9.14
C LEU A 798 -26.29 -8.20 -7.84
N THR A 799 -27.43 -7.51 -7.92
CA THR A 799 -28.30 -7.19 -6.77
C THR A 799 -28.91 -8.45 -6.16
N SER A 800 -29.33 -9.42 -6.97
CA SER A 800 -29.81 -10.73 -6.51
C SER A 800 -28.73 -11.50 -5.74
N ILE A 801 -27.50 -11.56 -6.25
CA ILE A 801 -26.36 -12.20 -5.56
C ILE A 801 -26.01 -11.46 -4.25
N SER A 802 -26.22 -10.14 -4.22
CA SER A 802 -25.98 -9.30 -3.05
C SER A 802 -26.96 -9.56 -1.90
N GLY A 803 -28.11 -10.18 -2.17
CA GLY A 803 -29.00 -10.71 -1.12
C GLY A 803 -28.33 -11.81 -0.28
N ASP A 804 -27.50 -12.64 -0.92
CA ASP A 804 -26.76 -13.74 -0.27
C ASP A 804 -25.42 -13.31 0.36
N TYR A 805 -25.09 -12.01 0.31
CA TYR A 805 -23.78 -11.44 0.71
C TYR A 805 -23.28 -11.98 2.06
N GLN A 806 -24.17 -12.16 3.04
CA GLN A 806 -23.80 -12.60 4.38
C GLN A 806 -23.20 -14.01 4.40
N VAL A 807 -23.78 -14.95 3.65
CA VAL A 807 -23.30 -16.34 3.56
C VAL A 807 -21.97 -16.37 2.81
N LEU A 808 -21.89 -15.66 1.67
CA LEU A 808 -20.67 -15.51 0.89
C LEU A 808 -19.52 -14.96 1.74
N ARG A 809 -19.79 -13.92 2.55
CA ARG A 809 -18.79 -13.27 3.42
C ARG A 809 -18.35 -14.15 4.59
N ASP A 810 -19.27 -14.81 5.28
CA ASP A 810 -18.92 -15.67 6.42
C ASP A 810 -18.02 -16.84 5.94
N THR A 811 -18.26 -17.43 4.76
CA THR A 811 -17.37 -18.44 4.15
C THR A 811 -15.97 -17.88 3.83
N ILE A 812 -15.87 -16.68 3.23
CA ILE A 812 -14.58 -16.04 2.95
C ILE A 812 -13.81 -15.73 4.25
N GLN A 813 -14.51 -15.33 5.32
CA GLN A 813 -13.92 -15.10 6.63
C GLN A 813 -13.43 -16.41 7.29
N SER A 814 -14.13 -17.52 7.08
CA SER A 814 -13.66 -18.85 7.49
C SER A 814 -12.39 -19.26 6.73
N LEU A 815 -12.33 -19.06 5.41
CA LEU A 815 -11.11 -19.29 4.61
C LEU A 815 -9.95 -18.41 5.08
N ALA A 816 -10.19 -17.12 5.37
CA ALA A 816 -9.18 -16.23 5.94
C ALA A 816 -8.63 -16.74 7.27
N THR A 817 -9.50 -17.26 8.12
CA THR A 817 -9.14 -17.83 9.44
C THR A 817 -8.31 -19.11 9.28
N ILE A 818 -8.69 -20.00 8.36
CA ILE A 818 -7.92 -21.20 8.01
C ILE A 818 -6.53 -20.83 7.48
N ASP A 819 -6.43 -19.86 6.56
CA ASP A 819 -5.15 -19.41 6.00
C ASP A 819 -4.23 -18.79 7.07
N CYS A 820 -4.79 -18.06 8.04
CA CYS A 820 -4.04 -17.57 9.21
C CYS A 820 -3.53 -18.72 10.10
N LEU A 821 -4.38 -19.70 10.43
CA LEU A 821 -3.99 -20.86 11.25
C LEU A 821 -2.93 -21.72 10.55
N MET A 822 -3.08 -21.93 9.24
CA MET A 822 -2.07 -22.54 8.38
C MET A 822 -0.76 -21.73 8.35
N SER A 823 -0.84 -20.40 8.35
CA SER A 823 0.35 -19.53 8.44
C SER A 823 1.10 -19.75 9.75
N LEU A 824 0.38 -19.77 10.88
CA LEU A 824 0.95 -20.02 12.20
C LEU A 824 1.50 -21.44 12.34
N ALA A 825 0.84 -22.45 11.75
CA ALA A 825 1.36 -23.82 11.67
C ALA A 825 2.66 -23.91 10.84
N ASN A 826 2.77 -23.19 9.72
CA ASN A 826 4.00 -23.11 8.94
C ASN A 826 5.16 -22.41 9.67
N VAL A 827 4.87 -21.52 10.63
CA VAL A 827 5.87 -20.93 11.52
C VAL A 827 6.24 -21.94 12.61
N ALA A 828 5.25 -22.56 13.23
CA ALA A 828 5.42 -23.55 14.29
C ALA A 828 6.15 -24.84 13.85
N SER A 829 6.16 -25.17 12.55
CA SER A 829 6.92 -26.30 11.99
C SER A 829 8.43 -26.03 11.85
N GLN A 830 8.89 -24.80 12.09
CA GLN A 830 10.31 -24.44 12.01
C GLN A 830 11.09 -25.03 13.21
N PRO A 831 12.36 -25.42 13.01
CA PRO A 831 13.16 -25.99 14.09
C PRO A 831 13.32 -25.02 15.26
N GLY A 832 13.19 -25.54 16.49
CA GLY A 832 13.32 -24.75 17.72
C GLY A 832 12.08 -23.93 18.10
N TYR A 833 10.96 -24.05 17.38
CA TYR A 833 9.69 -23.45 17.82
C TYR A 833 8.97 -24.38 18.80
N THR A 834 8.47 -23.81 19.91
CA THR A 834 7.77 -24.54 20.97
C THR A 834 6.40 -23.95 21.26
N LYS A 835 5.48 -24.77 21.78
CA LYS A 835 4.17 -24.30 22.24
C LYS A 835 4.32 -23.65 23.62
N PRO A 836 3.97 -22.36 23.79
CA PRO A 836 3.96 -21.73 25.10
C PRO A 836 2.78 -22.23 25.95
N SER A 837 2.98 -22.30 27.26
CA SER A 837 1.95 -22.68 28.24
C SER A 837 1.46 -21.45 29.01
N PHE A 838 0.13 -21.29 29.15
CA PHE A 838 -0.45 -20.11 29.80
C PHE A 838 -0.89 -20.39 31.24
N VAL A 839 -0.33 -19.62 32.18
CA VAL A 839 -0.67 -19.65 33.60
C VAL A 839 -1.53 -18.45 34.01
N ASN A 840 -2.31 -18.61 35.08
CA ASN A 840 -3.24 -17.57 35.55
C ASN A 840 -2.56 -16.46 36.39
N ARG A 841 -1.27 -16.61 36.71
CA ARG A 841 -0.46 -15.63 37.45
C ARG A 841 0.43 -14.86 36.47
N THR A 842 0.75 -13.59 36.77
CA THR A 842 1.70 -12.81 35.98
C THR A 842 3.09 -13.44 36.06
N ARG A 843 3.61 -13.93 34.92
CA ARG A 843 4.91 -14.62 34.80
C ARG A 843 5.42 -14.53 33.37
N ILE A 844 6.74 -14.45 33.19
CA ILE A 844 7.42 -14.73 31.91
C ILE A 844 8.62 -15.60 32.24
N ASN A 845 8.50 -16.92 32.00
CA ASN A 845 9.59 -17.88 32.14
C ASN A 845 9.85 -18.50 30.76
N ILE A 846 11.00 -18.20 30.17
CA ILE A 846 11.40 -18.66 28.83
C ILE A 846 12.80 -19.25 28.94
N GLN A 847 12.97 -20.48 28.46
CA GLN A 847 14.26 -21.15 28.35
C GLN A 847 14.69 -21.13 26.89
N GLY A 848 15.94 -20.74 26.63
CA GLY A 848 16.52 -20.70 25.30
C GLY A 848 15.87 -19.71 24.34
N ALA A 849 15.43 -18.53 24.82
CA ALA A 849 14.72 -17.52 24.02
C ALA A 849 15.59 -17.00 22.86
N ARG A 850 15.02 -16.95 21.65
CA ARG A 850 15.67 -16.41 20.46
C ARG A 850 14.83 -15.29 19.84
N HIS A 851 15.48 -14.36 19.15
CA HIS A 851 14.79 -13.20 18.59
C HIS A 851 14.11 -13.55 17.25
N PRO A 852 12.76 -13.53 17.15
CA PRO A 852 12.03 -14.10 16.00
C PRO A 852 12.45 -13.54 14.63
N MET A 853 12.63 -12.22 14.54
CA MET A 853 13.03 -11.53 13.32
C MET A 853 14.49 -11.79 12.94
N ILE A 854 15.41 -11.71 13.92
CA ILE A 854 16.86 -11.82 13.70
C ILE A 854 17.23 -13.26 13.31
N GLU A 855 16.58 -14.27 13.92
CA GLU A 855 16.76 -15.69 13.62
C GLU A 855 16.49 -16.04 12.15
N GLN A 856 15.59 -15.29 11.47
CA GLN A 856 15.31 -15.46 10.04
C GLN A 856 16.17 -14.58 9.11
N LEU A 857 16.96 -13.65 9.66
CA LEU A 857 17.79 -12.70 8.90
C LEU A 857 19.29 -13.00 8.97
N LEU A 858 19.77 -13.64 10.04
CA LEU A 858 21.16 -14.04 10.18
C LEU A 858 21.49 -15.25 9.31
N LEU A 859 22.76 -15.32 8.89
CA LEU A 859 23.37 -16.51 8.29
C LEU A 859 23.92 -17.46 9.37
N ASP A 860 24.34 -16.91 10.51
CA ASP A 860 24.87 -17.61 11.67
C ASP A 860 23.79 -17.80 12.75
N ALA A 861 23.98 -18.77 13.64
CA ALA A 861 23.00 -19.08 14.69
C ALA A 861 22.90 -17.96 15.74
N TYR A 862 21.67 -17.56 16.09
CA TYR A 862 21.40 -16.63 17.17
C TYR A 862 21.64 -17.29 18.55
N VAL A 863 22.35 -16.60 19.45
CA VAL A 863 22.64 -17.12 20.80
C VAL A 863 21.37 -17.10 21.66
N PRO A 864 20.86 -18.26 22.11
CA PRO A 864 19.66 -18.34 22.92
C PRO A 864 19.92 -17.81 24.34
N ASN A 865 18.92 -17.20 24.97
CA ASN A 865 19.04 -16.57 26.29
C ASN A 865 17.86 -16.93 27.20
N ASP A 866 18.13 -17.20 28.48
CA ASP A 866 17.08 -17.50 29.46
C ASP A 866 16.46 -16.23 30.06
N VAL A 867 15.17 -16.32 30.42
CA VAL A 867 14.40 -15.21 30.98
C VAL A 867 13.50 -15.76 32.10
N ASN A 868 13.63 -15.23 33.31
CA ASN A 868 12.69 -15.51 34.40
C ASN A 868 12.24 -14.20 35.05
N LEU A 869 10.96 -13.89 34.87
CA LEU A 869 10.22 -12.82 35.53
C LEU A 869 8.99 -13.45 36.19
N THR A 870 8.77 -13.18 37.47
CA THR A 870 7.64 -13.71 38.24
C THR A 870 7.04 -12.61 39.11
N HIS A 871 6.00 -12.92 39.88
CA HIS A 871 5.50 -11.97 40.89
C HIS A 871 6.55 -11.74 41.99
N GLU A 872 7.40 -12.72 42.28
CA GLU A 872 8.50 -12.63 43.24
C GLU A 872 9.72 -11.93 42.63
N GLN A 873 10.07 -12.22 41.37
CA GLN A 873 11.16 -11.58 40.62
C GLN A 873 10.58 -10.66 39.53
N ARG A 874 10.15 -9.46 39.93
CA ARG A 874 9.38 -8.53 39.09
C ARG A 874 10.21 -7.80 38.03
N ALA A 875 11.48 -7.54 38.30
CA ALA A 875 12.31 -6.67 37.47
C ALA A 875 13.72 -7.21 37.21
N LEU A 876 14.21 -7.00 35.98
CA LEU A 876 15.62 -7.20 35.60
C LEU A 876 16.26 -5.84 35.26
N LEU A 877 17.34 -5.50 35.97
CA LEU A 877 18.21 -4.37 35.60
C LEU A 877 19.31 -4.89 34.66
N VAL A 878 19.22 -4.56 33.37
CA VAL A 878 20.13 -5.02 32.33
C VAL A 878 21.25 -3.99 32.13
N THR A 879 22.48 -4.39 32.42
CA THR A 879 23.68 -3.56 32.28
C THR A 879 24.63 -4.07 31.18
N GLY A 880 25.63 -3.27 30.83
CA GLY A 880 26.72 -3.69 29.95
C GLY A 880 26.76 -3.00 28.57
N PRO A 881 27.57 -3.52 27.63
CA PRO A 881 27.91 -2.84 26.37
C PRO A 881 26.74 -2.62 25.40
N ASN A 882 26.72 -1.51 24.64
CA ASN A 882 25.68 -1.27 23.62
C ASN A 882 25.77 -2.24 22.42
N MET A 883 26.95 -2.76 22.11
CA MET A 883 27.12 -3.78 21.05
C MET A 883 26.96 -5.23 21.56
N GLY A 884 26.73 -5.44 22.85
CA GLY A 884 26.61 -6.79 23.44
C GLY A 884 25.24 -7.45 23.30
N GLY A 885 24.31 -6.88 22.53
CA GLY A 885 22.98 -7.48 22.28
C GLY A 885 21.86 -7.12 23.27
N LYS A 886 22.06 -6.19 24.20
CA LYS A 886 21.05 -5.79 25.21
C LYS A 886 19.66 -5.51 24.62
N SER A 887 19.59 -4.66 23.60
CA SER A 887 18.32 -4.29 22.97
C SER A 887 17.67 -5.48 22.24
N SER A 888 18.46 -6.38 21.65
CA SER A 888 17.96 -7.61 21.03
C SER A 888 17.38 -8.59 22.06
N TYR A 889 18.07 -8.79 23.19
CA TYR A 889 17.58 -9.60 24.31
C TYR A 889 16.22 -9.10 24.80
N VAL A 890 16.13 -7.82 25.16
CA VAL A 890 14.90 -7.23 25.71
C VAL A 890 13.76 -7.19 24.68
N ARG A 891 14.05 -6.91 23.41
CA ARG A 891 13.06 -7.03 22.32
C ARG A 891 12.55 -8.46 22.15
N SER A 892 13.43 -9.48 22.26
CA SER A 892 12.98 -10.88 22.11
C SER A 892 11.96 -11.29 23.18
N VAL A 893 12.10 -10.82 24.43
CA VAL A 893 11.12 -11.11 25.50
C VAL A 893 9.74 -10.57 25.14
N ALA A 894 9.68 -9.29 24.75
CA ALA A 894 8.43 -8.63 24.38
C ALA A 894 7.78 -9.26 23.14
N LEU A 895 8.58 -9.58 22.12
CA LEU A 895 8.11 -10.22 20.88
C LEU A 895 7.60 -11.65 21.12
N ILE A 896 8.26 -12.45 21.97
CA ILE A 896 7.80 -13.80 22.33
C ILE A 896 6.47 -13.73 23.08
N ALA A 897 6.30 -12.79 24.01
CA ALA A 897 5.03 -12.62 24.73
C ALA A 897 3.87 -12.22 23.78
N ILE A 898 4.14 -11.31 22.83
CA ILE A 898 3.21 -10.94 21.76
C ILE A 898 2.84 -12.15 20.89
N MET A 899 3.82 -12.91 20.42
CA MET A 899 3.62 -14.13 19.61
C MET A 899 2.77 -15.18 20.33
N ALA A 900 3.01 -15.41 21.62
CA ALA A 900 2.24 -16.35 22.40
C ALA A 900 0.77 -15.92 22.54
N GLN A 901 0.49 -14.63 22.81
CA GLN A 901 -0.89 -14.12 22.90
C GLN A 901 -1.57 -13.92 21.53
N ILE A 902 -0.84 -13.99 20.42
CA ILE A 902 -1.41 -14.19 19.08
C ILE A 902 -1.92 -15.64 18.91
N GLY A 903 -1.45 -16.60 19.72
CA GLY A 903 -1.67 -18.03 19.52
C GLY A 903 -0.64 -18.68 18.58
N SER A 904 0.54 -18.07 18.42
CA SER A 904 1.67 -18.62 17.69
C SER A 904 2.60 -19.41 18.60
N PHE A 905 3.19 -20.49 18.09
CA PHE A 905 4.38 -21.08 18.72
C PHE A 905 5.53 -20.04 18.71
N VAL A 906 6.46 -20.19 19.64
CA VAL A 906 7.51 -19.21 19.92
C VAL A 906 8.91 -19.81 19.78
N PRO A 907 9.92 -19.03 19.33
CA PRO A 907 11.30 -19.50 19.20
C PRO A 907 11.99 -19.56 20.57
N ALA A 908 11.80 -20.68 21.26
CA ALA A 908 12.33 -20.98 22.58
C ALA A 908 12.33 -22.50 22.78
N ASP A 909 13.10 -23.00 23.73
CA ASP A 909 13.11 -24.43 24.07
C ASP A 909 11.91 -24.78 24.97
N SER A 910 11.56 -23.87 25.90
CA SER A 910 10.27 -23.88 26.60
C SER A 910 9.82 -22.47 26.97
N ALA A 911 8.50 -22.26 27.06
CA ALA A 911 7.91 -20.97 27.44
C ALA A 911 6.67 -21.16 28.31
N GLU A 912 6.62 -20.46 29.44
CA GLU A 912 5.52 -20.41 30.40
C GLU A 912 5.20 -18.95 30.72
N LEU A 913 3.99 -18.52 30.38
CA LEU A 913 3.61 -17.10 30.31
C LEU A 913 2.29 -16.85 31.05
N GLY A 914 2.22 -15.74 31.77
CA GLY A 914 0.96 -15.12 32.20
C GLY A 914 0.36 -14.30 31.07
N ILE A 915 -0.96 -14.08 31.10
CA ILE A 915 -1.62 -13.21 30.11
C ILE A 915 -1.35 -11.76 30.47
N LEU A 916 -0.54 -11.09 29.66
CA LEU A 916 -0.26 -9.66 29.77
C LEU A 916 -1.41 -8.85 29.19
N ASP A 917 -1.76 -7.72 29.82
CA ASP A 917 -2.78 -6.80 29.32
C ASP A 917 -2.23 -5.73 28.36
N ALA A 918 -0.95 -5.38 28.51
CA ALA A 918 -0.25 -4.40 27.70
C ALA A 918 1.25 -4.71 27.63
N VAL A 919 1.88 -4.28 26.53
CA VAL A 919 3.35 -4.21 26.41
C VAL A 919 3.71 -2.76 26.16
N PHE A 920 4.36 -2.15 27.14
CA PHE A 920 4.87 -0.79 27.06
C PHE A 920 6.36 -0.83 26.78
N THR A 921 6.78 -0.15 25.72
CA THR A 921 8.21 0.04 25.46
C THR A 921 8.54 1.51 25.37
N ARG A 922 9.70 1.85 25.90
CA ARG A 922 10.42 3.09 25.62
C ARG A 922 11.81 2.67 25.17
N MET A 923 12.07 2.68 23.85
CA MET A 923 13.37 2.28 23.29
C MET A 923 13.91 3.31 22.30
N GLY A 924 15.23 3.49 22.30
CA GLY A 924 15.93 4.35 21.34
C GLY A 924 15.81 5.86 21.59
N ALA A 925 16.42 6.62 20.68
CA ALA A 925 16.44 8.07 20.66
C ALA A 925 15.66 8.61 19.46
N PHE A 926 14.34 8.76 19.65
CA PHE A 926 13.50 9.48 18.71
C PHE A 926 13.54 10.97 19.00
N ASP A 927 14.30 11.71 18.20
CA ASP A 927 14.22 13.16 18.15
C ASP A 927 12.89 13.56 17.50
N ASN A 928 11.92 13.99 18.31
CA ASN A 928 10.67 14.58 17.80
C ASN A 928 10.92 16.04 17.33
N MET A 929 11.86 16.18 16.39
CA MET A 929 12.45 17.42 15.89
C MET A 929 11.40 18.42 15.39
N MET A 930 10.22 17.93 14.98
CA MET A 930 9.10 18.71 14.45
C MET A 930 8.23 19.39 15.52
N LYS A 931 8.23 18.92 16.79
CA LYS A 931 7.52 19.64 17.86
C LYS A 931 8.32 20.83 18.40
N GLY A 932 9.65 20.84 18.22
CA GLY A 932 10.56 21.78 18.87
C GLY A 932 10.71 21.52 20.38
N GLU A 933 10.25 20.35 20.84
CA GLU A 933 10.31 19.91 22.23
C GLU A 933 11.65 19.23 22.49
N SER A 934 12.16 19.38 23.72
CA SER A 934 13.37 18.65 24.13
C SER A 934 13.12 17.15 24.06
N THR A 935 14.11 16.41 23.54
CA THR A 935 14.10 14.93 23.44
C THR A 935 13.80 14.28 24.80
N PHE A 936 14.26 14.92 25.87
CA PHE A 936 14.01 14.54 27.25
C PHE A 936 12.55 14.77 27.71
N MET A 937 11.86 15.80 27.20
CA MET A 937 10.44 16.04 27.52
C MET A 937 9.54 14.96 26.90
N VAL A 938 9.84 14.54 25.67
CA VAL A 938 9.15 13.43 25.00
C VAL A 938 9.37 12.13 25.79
N GLU A 939 10.62 11.82 26.15
CA GLU A 939 11.00 10.68 26.98
C GLU A 939 10.27 10.63 28.34
N LEU A 940 10.17 11.77 29.04
CA LEU A 940 9.44 11.85 30.30
C LEU A 940 7.93 11.76 30.12
N SER A 941 7.37 12.28 29.03
CA SER A 941 5.92 12.17 28.76
C SER A 941 5.53 10.73 28.42
N GLU A 942 6.30 10.05 27.57
CA GLU A 942 6.14 8.61 27.29
C GLU A 942 6.19 7.80 28.60
N THR A 943 7.21 8.06 29.43
CA THR A 943 7.35 7.39 30.74
C THR A 943 6.17 7.70 31.66
N SER A 944 5.68 8.95 31.68
CA SER A 944 4.50 9.35 32.45
C SER A 944 3.24 8.61 32.00
N ASP A 945 3.05 8.41 30.70
CA ASP A 945 1.88 7.71 30.17
C ASP A 945 1.96 6.20 30.43
N ILE A 946 3.15 5.60 30.35
CA ILE A 946 3.40 4.23 30.85
C ILE A 946 3.03 4.13 32.33
N LEU A 947 3.49 5.05 33.17
CA LEU A 947 3.18 5.06 34.61
C LEU A 947 1.68 5.27 34.91
N LYS A 948 0.92 5.95 34.06
CA LYS A 948 -0.54 6.06 34.19
C LYS A 948 -1.21 4.74 33.82
N LEU A 949 -0.88 4.19 32.65
CA LEU A 949 -1.60 3.08 32.01
C LEU A 949 -1.20 1.68 32.50
N ALA A 950 0.05 1.48 32.94
CA ALA A 950 0.55 0.17 33.35
C ALA A 950 -0.18 -0.39 34.58
N THR A 951 -0.45 -1.70 34.54
CA THR A 951 -1.05 -2.50 35.61
C THR A 951 -0.06 -3.57 36.11
N ASP A 952 -0.45 -4.31 37.14
CA ASP A 952 0.28 -5.49 37.67
C ASP A 952 0.41 -6.64 36.66
N ARG A 953 -0.30 -6.58 35.54
CA ARG A 953 -0.23 -7.53 34.42
C ARG A 953 0.52 -7.02 33.20
N SER A 954 0.98 -5.77 33.21
CA SER A 954 1.69 -5.19 32.07
C SER A 954 3.17 -5.60 32.07
N LEU A 955 3.74 -5.70 30.86
CA LEU A 955 5.20 -5.76 30.66
C LEU A 955 5.71 -4.36 30.29
N VAL A 956 6.67 -3.86 31.04
CA VAL A 956 7.30 -2.55 30.85
C VAL A 956 8.76 -2.73 30.45
N VAL A 957 9.15 -2.15 29.32
CA VAL A 957 10.51 -2.13 28.77
C VAL A 957 10.99 -0.68 28.74
N LEU A 958 12.05 -0.36 29.48
CA LEU A 958 12.65 0.97 29.49
C LEU A 958 14.13 0.90 29.09
N ASP A 959 14.50 1.59 28.03
CA ASP A 959 15.87 1.67 27.52
C ASP A 959 16.47 3.07 27.73
N GLU A 960 17.59 3.12 28.45
CA GLU A 960 18.40 4.32 28.71
C GLU A 960 17.59 5.54 29.22
N LEU A 961 16.62 5.31 30.13
CA LEU A 961 15.86 6.39 30.77
C LEU A 961 16.80 7.33 31.55
N GLY A 962 16.62 8.63 31.36
CA GLY A 962 17.41 9.70 32.00
C GLY A 962 18.54 10.26 31.12
N ARG A 963 18.85 9.65 29.97
CA ARG A 963 20.02 10.02 29.15
C ARG A 963 20.00 11.46 28.60
N GLY A 964 18.82 12.07 28.50
CA GLY A 964 18.62 13.41 27.92
C GLY A 964 18.87 14.59 28.88
N THR A 965 19.32 14.33 30.11
CA THR A 965 19.52 15.36 31.15
C THR A 965 20.87 15.19 31.88
N SER A 966 21.09 15.96 32.96
CA SER A 966 22.28 15.83 33.80
C SER A 966 22.39 14.42 34.38
N THR A 967 23.61 13.92 34.60
CA THR A 967 23.83 12.56 35.12
C THR A 967 23.21 12.34 36.49
N HIS A 968 23.12 13.39 37.32
CA HIS A 968 22.47 13.32 38.63
C HIS A 968 20.95 13.21 38.50
N ASP A 969 20.32 14.07 37.69
CA ASP A 969 18.87 14.10 37.54
C ASP A 969 18.36 12.87 36.79
N GLY A 970 19.08 12.44 35.75
CA GLY A 970 18.76 11.24 34.99
C GLY A 970 18.84 9.98 35.85
N MET A 971 19.87 9.86 36.69
CA MET A 971 20.01 8.77 37.65
C MET A 971 18.91 8.80 38.72
N ALA A 972 18.58 9.98 39.27
CA ALA A 972 17.52 10.12 40.26
C ALA A 972 16.14 9.72 39.68
N ILE A 973 15.79 10.24 38.50
CA ILE A 973 14.54 9.93 37.82
C ILE A 973 14.47 8.44 37.47
N ALA A 974 15.53 7.86 36.88
CA ALA A 974 15.57 6.45 36.54
C ALA A 974 15.40 5.55 37.77
N SER A 975 16.05 5.91 38.89
CA SER A 975 15.92 5.20 40.17
C SER A 975 14.50 5.27 40.73
N SER A 976 13.88 6.45 40.77
CA SER A 976 12.51 6.61 41.28
C SER A 976 11.45 5.96 40.39
N VAL A 977 11.64 5.96 39.07
CA VAL A 977 10.73 5.28 38.13
C VAL A 977 10.82 3.76 38.29
N LEU A 978 12.03 3.21 38.41
CA LEU A 978 12.22 1.78 38.66
C LEU A 978 11.60 1.33 39.99
N ASP A 979 11.84 2.09 41.07
CA ASP A 979 11.26 1.83 42.38
C ASP A 979 9.72 1.83 42.35
N TRP A 980 9.12 2.85 41.72
CA TRP A 980 7.66 2.96 41.56
C TRP A 980 7.06 1.79 40.76
N LEU A 981 7.72 1.36 39.68
CA LEU A 981 7.27 0.23 38.86
C LEU A 981 7.24 -1.09 39.65
N ILE A 982 8.19 -1.28 40.57
CA ILE A 982 8.31 -2.48 41.40
C ILE A 982 7.36 -2.43 42.60
N ARG A 983 7.36 -1.34 43.38
CA ARG A 983 6.60 -1.23 44.64
C ARG A 983 5.11 -0.94 44.42
N GLU A 984 4.80 0.09 43.65
CA GLU A 984 3.43 0.61 43.49
C GLU A 984 2.67 -0.10 42.37
N LYS A 985 3.31 -0.26 41.19
CA LYS A 985 2.67 -0.89 40.03
C LYS A 985 2.78 -2.41 40.01
N LYS A 986 3.84 -2.98 40.60
CA LYS A 986 4.10 -4.43 40.69
C LYS A 986 4.11 -5.13 39.32
N CYS A 987 4.44 -4.38 38.27
CA CYS A 987 4.42 -4.84 36.89
C CYS A 987 5.75 -5.52 36.50
N LEU A 988 5.73 -6.38 35.47
CA LEU A 988 6.94 -7.02 34.99
C LEU A 988 7.81 -5.99 34.26
N THR A 989 9.08 -5.85 34.65
CA THR A 989 9.94 -4.74 34.18
C THR A 989 11.28 -5.23 33.64
N LEU A 990 11.63 -4.80 32.43
CA LEU A 990 12.97 -4.91 31.85
C LEU A 990 13.56 -3.50 31.73
N PHE A 991 14.55 -3.20 32.57
CA PHE A 991 15.12 -1.86 32.68
C PHE A 991 16.59 -1.89 32.23
N ILE A 992 16.89 -1.29 31.07
CA ILE A 992 18.25 -1.20 30.53
C ILE A 992 18.88 0.12 30.98
N THR A 993 20.06 0.10 31.58
CA THR A 993 20.75 1.32 32.03
C THR A 993 22.26 1.29 31.88
N HIS A 994 22.84 2.49 31.75
CA HIS A 994 24.27 2.75 31.93
C HIS A 994 24.63 3.27 33.32
N TYR A 995 23.64 3.63 34.13
CA TYR A 995 23.88 4.14 35.49
C TYR A 995 24.21 2.99 36.43
N GLN A 996 25.50 2.63 36.52
CA GLN A 996 26.01 1.57 37.40
C GLN A 996 25.61 1.76 38.88
N ALA A 997 25.33 3.00 39.30
CA ALA A 997 24.83 3.30 40.64
C ALA A 997 23.42 2.73 40.91
N LEU A 998 22.56 2.55 39.90
CA LEU A 998 21.23 1.92 40.04
C LEU A 998 21.31 0.44 40.40
N ALA A 999 22.44 -0.23 40.15
CA ALA A 999 22.58 -1.64 40.51
C ALA A 999 22.43 -1.89 42.02
N ARG A 1000 22.79 -0.90 42.85
CA ARG A 1000 22.61 -0.92 44.30
C ARG A 1000 21.15 -0.82 44.75
N LEU A 1001 20.23 -0.49 43.83
CA LEU A 1001 18.81 -0.51 44.13
C LEU A 1001 18.32 -1.94 44.44
N GLN A 1002 18.99 -2.98 43.91
CA GLN A 1002 18.72 -4.38 44.26
C GLN A 1002 18.80 -4.63 45.77
N ASP A 1003 19.73 -3.95 46.47
CA ASP A 1003 19.95 -4.13 47.91
C ASP A 1003 18.72 -3.67 48.73
N GLN A 1004 17.89 -2.79 48.16
CA GLN A 1004 16.63 -2.30 48.75
C GLN A 1004 15.41 -3.21 48.49
N PHE A 1005 15.60 -4.30 47.75
CA PHE A 1005 14.59 -5.30 47.36
C PHE A 1005 15.00 -6.69 47.84
N SER A 1006 15.09 -6.85 49.16
CA SER A 1006 15.58 -8.06 49.83
C SER A 1006 14.71 -9.31 49.63
N GLU A 1007 13.47 -9.17 49.13
CA GLU A 1007 12.63 -10.31 48.72
C GLU A 1007 13.02 -10.85 47.32
N GLY A 1008 13.99 -10.22 46.63
CA GLY A 1008 14.54 -10.67 45.35
C GLY A 1008 13.82 -10.12 44.11
N GLU A 1009 13.07 -9.03 44.28
CA GLU A 1009 12.14 -8.51 43.26
C GLU A 1009 12.85 -7.78 42.12
N LEU A 1010 14.05 -7.27 42.38
CA LEU A 1010 14.95 -6.72 41.39
C LEU A 1010 16.18 -7.61 41.30
N ARG A 1011 16.57 -8.02 40.09
CA ARG A 1011 17.88 -8.66 39.86
C ARG A 1011 18.70 -7.90 38.82
N ASN A 1012 19.98 -7.71 39.14
CA ASN A 1012 20.98 -7.24 38.20
C ASN A 1012 21.41 -8.36 37.24
N VAL A 1013 21.43 -8.05 35.94
CA VAL A 1013 21.97 -8.91 34.88
C VAL A 1013 22.84 -8.09 33.93
N HIS A 1014 23.73 -8.76 33.21
CA HIS A 1014 24.60 -8.14 32.20
C HIS A 1014 24.83 -9.05 31.00
N MET A 1015 25.17 -8.48 29.84
CA MET A 1015 25.64 -9.28 28.70
C MET A 1015 27.09 -9.70 28.93
N LYS A 1016 27.38 -10.99 28.83
CA LYS A 1016 28.72 -11.57 28.99
C LYS A 1016 29.63 -11.22 27.81
N PHE A 1017 30.92 -11.08 28.13
CA PHE A 1017 31.99 -10.83 27.17
C PHE A 1017 33.30 -11.45 27.68
N GLU A 1018 34.11 -11.96 26.76
CA GLU A 1018 35.44 -12.51 27.06
C GLU A 1018 36.54 -11.55 26.63
N HIS A 1019 37.69 -11.66 27.31
CA HIS A 1019 38.91 -10.95 26.97
C HIS A 1019 39.95 -12.00 26.54
N SER A 1020 40.55 -11.81 25.37
CA SER A 1020 41.58 -12.67 24.81
C SER A 1020 42.84 -11.85 24.50
N GLY A 1021 43.87 -12.01 25.34
CA GLY A 1021 45.17 -11.35 25.17
C GLY A 1021 45.72 -10.78 26.49
N GLU A 1022 47.03 -10.56 26.55
CA GLU A 1022 47.71 -9.90 27.68
C GLU A 1022 48.27 -8.54 27.24
N GLY A 1023 48.15 -7.51 28.08
CA GLY A 1023 48.72 -6.17 27.84
C GLY A 1023 47.95 -5.34 26.81
N ASP A 1024 48.65 -4.61 25.94
CA ASP A 1024 48.06 -3.68 24.94
C ASP A 1024 47.28 -4.39 23.81
N HIS A 1025 47.16 -5.73 23.89
CA HIS A 1025 46.49 -6.62 22.94
C HIS A 1025 45.27 -7.37 23.54
N GLU A 1026 44.59 -6.86 24.59
CA GLU A 1026 43.33 -7.44 25.09
C GLU A 1026 42.20 -7.40 24.04
N GLU A 1027 42.00 -8.39 23.20
CA GLU A 1027 40.85 -8.43 22.29
C GLU A 1027 39.55 -8.74 23.06
N VAL A 1028 38.43 -8.08 22.74
CA VAL A 1028 37.15 -8.24 23.45
C VAL A 1028 36.13 -8.91 22.54
N THR A 1029 35.66 -10.08 22.94
CA THR A 1029 34.67 -10.88 22.21
C THR A 1029 33.33 -10.84 22.93
N PHE A 1030 32.27 -10.40 22.25
CA PHE A 1030 30.91 -10.42 22.79
C PHE A 1030 30.33 -11.84 22.67
N LEU A 1031 29.87 -12.40 23.79
CA LEU A 1031 29.25 -13.73 23.79
C LEU A 1031 27.74 -13.70 23.48
N TYR A 1032 27.11 -12.52 23.57
CA TYR A 1032 25.66 -12.33 23.38
C TYR A 1032 24.77 -13.16 24.33
N GLU A 1033 25.35 -13.69 25.41
CA GLU A 1033 24.69 -14.45 26.48
C GLU A 1033 24.48 -13.54 27.71
N VAL A 1034 23.35 -13.66 28.40
CA VAL A 1034 23.07 -12.98 29.67
C VAL A 1034 23.71 -13.71 30.85
N GLY A 1035 24.31 -12.98 31.78
CA GLY A 1035 24.80 -13.47 33.07
C GLY A 1035 24.21 -12.67 34.23
N GLU A 1036 24.04 -13.31 35.39
CA GLU A 1036 23.67 -12.61 36.63
C GLU A 1036 24.78 -11.67 37.12
N GLY A 1037 24.41 -10.60 37.81
CA GLY A 1037 25.33 -9.59 38.34
C GLY A 1037 25.55 -8.39 37.41
N VAL A 1038 26.50 -7.54 37.79
CA VAL A 1038 26.71 -6.19 37.23
C VAL A 1038 28.02 -6.11 36.44
N SER A 1039 28.00 -5.47 35.28
CA SER A 1039 29.20 -5.22 34.49
C SER A 1039 29.98 -3.99 34.99
N TYR A 1040 30.90 -4.19 35.94
CA TYR A 1040 31.66 -3.11 36.61
C TYR A 1040 32.79 -2.43 35.80
N ARG A 1041 33.22 -2.96 34.65
CA ARG A 1041 34.42 -2.44 33.92
C ARG A 1041 34.09 -1.49 32.75
N SER A 1042 35.00 -0.54 32.50
CA SER A 1042 34.87 0.59 31.58
C SER A 1042 34.97 0.22 30.09
N TYR A 1043 33.90 -0.39 29.58
CA TYR A 1043 33.73 -0.82 28.19
C TYR A 1043 34.11 0.21 27.10
N GLY A 1044 33.81 1.50 27.32
CA GLY A 1044 33.95 2.54 26.28
C GLY A 1044 35.39 2.71 25.75
N LEU A 1045 36.40 2.46 26.57
CA LEU A 1045 37.82 2.56 26.17
C LEU A 1045 38.22 1.43 25.21
N ASN A 1046 37.64 0.24 25.40
CA ASN A 1046 37.88 -0.91 24.54
C ASN A 1046 37.18 -0.76 23.17
N VAL A 1047 35.99 -0.16 23.13
CA VAL A 1047 35.34 0.24 21.87
C VAL A 1047 36.13 1.34 21.17
N ALA A 1048 36.62 2.33 21.91
CA ALA A 1048 37.42 3.41 21.33
C ALA A 1048 38.65 2.88 20.58
N ARG A 1049 39.31 1.83 21.12
CA ARG A 1049 40.37 1.10 20.42
C ARG A 1049 39.89 0.39 19.16
N LEU A 1050 38.76 -0.34 19.21
CA LEU A 1050 38.17 -1.01 18.03
C LEU A 1050 37.80 -0.02 16.93
N ALA A 1051 37.36 1.19 17.31
CA ALA A 1051 37.09 2.31 16.41
C ALA A 1051 38.35 3.04 15.91
N GLY A 1052 39.56 2.58 16.30
CA GLY A 1052 40.83 3.13 15.84
C GLY A 1052 41.28 4.43 16.52
N LEU A 1053 40.76 4.79 17.70
CA LEU A 1053 41.22 5.98 18.42
C LEU A 1053 42.69 5.82 18.86
N ALA A 1054 43.47 6.89 18.65
CA ALA A 1054 44.89 6.96 18.97
C ALA A 1054 45.16 6.63 20.45
N SER A 1055 46.19 5.81 20.71
CA SER A 1055 46.54 5.30 22.04
C SER A 1055 46.68 6.40 23.10
N GLY A 1056 47.33 7.52 22.76
CA GLY A 1056 47.47 8.66 23.68
C GLY A 1056 46.15 9.29 24.13
N VAL A 1057 45.08 9.24 23.31
CA VAL A 1057 43.74 9.70 23.72
C VAL A 1057 43.09 8.69 24.65
N ARG A 1058 43.23 7.38 24.35
CA ARG A 1058 42.70 6.30 25.20
C ARG A 1058 43.33 6.33 26.60
N GLU A 1059 44.64 6.56 26.68
CA GLU A 1059 45.37 6.53 27.94
C GLU A 1059 44.96 7.69 28.85
N VAL A 1060 44.89 8.92 28.32
CA VAL A 1060 44.36 10.07 29.06
C VAL A 1060 42.89 9.85 29.45
N ALA A 1061 42.07 9.22 28.60
CA ALA A 1061 40.69 8.89 28.94
C ALA A 1061 40.59 7.81 30.04
N ARG A 1062 41.52 6.85 30.08
CA ARG A 1062 41.65 5.84 31.16
C ARG A 1062 41.98 6.50 32.49
N GLU A 1063 43.05 7.29 32.52
CA GLU A 1063 43.43 8.08 33.71
C GLU A 1063 42.28 8.96 34.22
N LYS A 1064 41.56 9.63 33.32
CA LYS A 1064 40.41 10.47 33.69
C LYS A 1064 39.23 9.67 34.22
N SER A 1065 38.95 8.49 33.67
CA SER A 1065 37.89 7.60 34.17
C SER A 1065 38.22 7.10 35.58
N GLU A 1066 39.44 6.60 35.80
CA GLU A 1066 39.91 6.10 37.10
C GLU A 1066 39.94 7.23 38.15
N MET A 1067 40.41 8.43 37.76
CA MET A 1067 40.42 9.62 38.62
C MET A 1067 39.00 10.04 39.04
N LEU A 1068 38.04 10.04 38.12
CA LEU A 1068 36.65 10.41 38.40
C LEU A 1068 35.97 9.39 39.33
N GLU A 1069 36.20 8.10 39.09
CA GLU A 1069 35.67 7.02 39.94
C GLU A 1069 36.26 7.07 41.36
N CYS A 1070 37.58 7.27 41.46
CA CYS A 1070 38.27 7.43 42.73
C CYS A 1070 37.80 8.69 43.49
N GLU A 1071 37.59 9.80 42.78
CA GLU A 1071 37.04 11.02 43.38
C GLU A 1071 35.59 10.82 43.87
N MET A 1072 34.73 10.15 43.10
CA MET A 1072 33.37 9.81 43.53
C MET A 1072 33.35 8.90 44.76
N LYS A 1073 34.18 7.85 44.78
CA LYS A 1073 34.38 6.97 45.95
C LYS A 1073 34.85 7.77 47.16
N THR A 1074 35.87 8.61 47.00
CA THR A 1074 36.44 9.44 48.08
C THR A 1074 35.44 10.48 48.61
N ARG A 1075 34.64 11.11 47.75
CA ARG A 1075 33.57 12.02 48.13
C ARG A 1075 32.48 11.29 48.93
N ARG A 1076 32.13 10.05 48.55
CA ARG A 1076 31.22 9.17 49.32
C ARG A 1076 31.78 8.81 50.70
N VAL A 1077 33.01 8.32 50.78
CA VAL A 1077 33.67 7.99 52.07
C VAL A 1077 33.76 9.21 52.97
N ARG A 1078 34.07 10.38 52.41
CA ARG A 1078 34.13 11.65 53.18
C ARG A 1078 32.73 12.14 53.60
N ALA A 1079 31.68 11.84 52.84
CA ALA A 1079 30.30 12.13 53.25
C ALA A 1079 29.85 11.20 54.40
N LEU A 1080 30.15 9.90 54.30
CA LEU A 1080 29.94 8.92 55.38
C LEU A 1080 30.71 9.27 56.65
N GLY A 1081 31.98 9.65 56.53
CA GLY A 1081 32.81 10.10 57.66
C GLY A 1081 32.23 11.34 58.35
N LYS A 1082 31.69 12.31 57.59
CA LYS A 1082 30.98 13.46 58.18
C LYS A 1082 29.67 13.08 58.87
N LEU A 1083 28.99 12.04 58.38
CA LEU A 1083 27.75 11.52 58.95
C LEU A 1083 28.02 10.81 60.30
N LEU A 1084 29.16 10.09 60.37
CA LEU A 1084 29.76 9.55 61.61
C LEU A 1084 30.15 10.66 62.61
N GLU A 1085 30.75 11.76 62.14
CA GLU A 1085 31.14 12.90 62.98
C GLU A 1085 29.94 13.70 63.51
N SER A 1086 28.79 13.67 62.82
CA SER A 1086 27.58 14.44 63.16
C SER A 1086 26.63 13.74 64.16
N GLY A 1087 27.16 12.87 65.02
CA GLY A 1087 26.39 11.92 65.84
C GLY A 1087 25.09 12.46 66.46
N GLY A 1088 23.98 11.79 66.13
CA GLY A 1088 22.65 12.01 66.71
C GLY A 1088 22.03 10.68 67.13
N GLU A 1089 21.29 10.69 68.24
CA GLU A 1089 20.70 9.52 68.92
C GLU A 1089 19.45 8.98 68.21
N ASP A 1090 19.54 8.65 66.92
CA ASP A 1090 18.42 8.23 66.08
C ASP A 1090 18.77 6.93 65.34
N ASP A 1091 18.04 5.84 65.60
CA ASP A 1091 18.39 4.48 65.13
C ASP A 1091 18.53 4.39 63.59
N GLY A 1092 17.74 5.19 62.85
CA GLY A 1092 17.82 5.29 61.40
C GLY A 1092 19.10 5.95 60.85
N VAL A 1093 19.93 6.57 61.71
CA VAL A 1093 21.29 7.00 61.34
C VAL A 1093 22.25 5.82 61.38
N LEU A 1094 22.04 4.87 62.29
CA LEU A 1094 22.88 3.67 62.41
C LEU A 1094 22.66 2.72 61.23
N GLU A 1095 21.40 2.48 60.82
CA GLU A 1095 21.08 1.68 59.62
C GLU A 1095 21.74 2.25 58.36
N ARG A 1096 21.58 3.55 58.10
CA ARG A 1096 22.24 4.22 56.95
C ARG A 1096 23.76 4.18 57.01
N LEU A 1097 24.34 4.04 58.21
CA LEU A 1097 25.77 3.88 58.38
C LEU A 1097 26.22 2.46 58.04
N VAL A 1098 25.45 1.45 58.44
CA VAL A 1098 25.68 0.03 58.11
C VAL A 1098 25.53 -0.18 56.60
N GLU A 1099 24.43 0.27 55.99
CA GLU A 1099 24.23 0.26 54.53
C GLU A 1099 25.39 0.96 53.79
N GLY A 1100 25.88 2.08 54.33
CA GLY A 1100 26.98 2.84 53.77
C GLY A 1100 28.36 2.18 53.91
N ILE A 1101 28.52 1.26 54.85
CA ILE A 1101 29.74 0.47 55.06
C ILE A 1101 29.70 -0.85 54.28
N GLU A 1102 28.53 -1.48 54.12
CA GLU A 1102 28.34 -2.65 53.26
C GLU A 1102 28.41 -2.29 51.77
N GLY A 1103 28.09 -1.05 51.40
CA GLY A 1103 28.18 -0.52 50.04
C GLY A 1103 29.56 0.03 49.62
N LEU A 1104 30.65 -0.36 50.30
CA LEU A 1104 32.02 0.14 50.08
C LEU A 1104 32.90 -0.90 49.36
#